data_AF-A0A522S5B1-F1
#
_entry.id   AF-A0A522S5B1-F1
#
_cell.length_a   1.000
_cell.length_b   1.000
_cell.length_c   1.000
_cell.angle_alpha   90.00
_cell.angle_beta   90.00
_cell.angle_gamma   90.00
#
_symmetry.space_group_name_H-M   'P 1'
#
loop_
_entity.id
_entity.type
_entity.pdbx_description
1 polymer ?
#
loop_
_entity_poly.entity_id
_entity_poly.type
_entity_poly.pdbx_seq_one_letter_code
_entity_poly.pdbx_strand_id
1 'polypeptide(L)'
;MPNPFQQRASEYRRNEAEFLATLAPSLFRMTLDHYDDPHELLNKTTVFSAPPGSGKTTLARFFQFTTLRRLAEQVQRTSDRVYDELMEFATERGFIQDGRPVVFGARISFERDYRELALIGYKPHRAHELMLSLVGARAVLSWRQAFEDAGIAPEAVEVVPTPLGGARLEHLGGTHFGKIAERAAQVESIIYGLTASFVPPPEEELLQRLGGPFYPLLAFDGFQVPGYAEPLKPLLMIDDAHWADRAQHKALMEHLTLREVTMARWVLQRMEALDARDALIWGEAGAVPATDNIQRQRTVVDVRMTQAPEEKRGAVRKAFRRAAAEIASRYMAQLPDLSRNGITTLSGLAVKAIATERQKEQIRKLSESAADELKIPRVQVEQIRQRVYAYVGHQADLDAETIAPAMVAILLHRQFNRTPQQPLFDAGSDASLAEDVVVDADIDVAAGAQVHLWHKLRVPYLGGLDTLADLGTENAETFLELAWELVRLLQTQEITRGDQSTSLDVKQQHDAIRKASEKIVREWSFPHAISVRKLVTGIVAMCLARSLQPTAPLGGGANAIGIERGDFAKIMDHPKLVETLRFGVGYNAFTLIHGRKTKGKIWTILELSGPVIAFNGLTPRRGGFVPITFADLVDLLDGEAT
;
A
#
# COMPACT_ATOMS: atom_id res chain seq x y z
N MET A 1 -11.09 -16.37 -21.62
CA MET A 1 -11.02 -14.97 -21.13
C MET A 1 -9.67 -14.76 -20.46
N PRO A 2 -9.07 -13.56 -20.54
CA PRO A 2 -7.86 -13.26 -19.79
C PRO A 2 -8.11 -13.40 -18.28
N ASN A 3 -7.16 -13.95 -17.53
CA ASN A 3 -7.32 -14.13 -16.09
C ASN A 3 -7.33 -12.75 -15.39
N PRO A 4 -8.34 -12.44 -14.55
CA PRO A 4 -8.45 -11.14 -13.89
C PRO A 4 -7.26 -10.82 -12.96
N PHE A 5 -6.63 -11.84 -12.35
CA PHE A 5 -5.42 -11.66 -11.54
C PHE A 5 -4.20 -11.27 -12.39
N GLN A 6 -4.16 -11.69 -13.67
CA GLN A 6 -3.07 -11.35 -14.60
C GLN A 6 -3.22 -9.94 -15.18
N GLN A 7 -4.44 -9.42 -15.29
CA GLN A 7 -4.68 -8.08 -15.83
C GLN A 7 -4.20 -6.95 -14.91
N ARG A 8 -3.73 -7.27 -13.69
CA ARG A 8 -2.99 -6.46 -12.69
C ARG A 8 -3.68 -5.18 -12.21
N ALA A 9 -4.26 -4.40 -13.10
CA ALA A 9 -5.00 -3.20 -12.80
C ALA A 9 -6.42 -3.28 -13.37
N SER A 10 -7.39 -3.09 -12.49
CA SER A 10 -8.79 -2.90 -12.87
C SER A 10 -8.98 -1.70 -13.81
N GLU A 11 -7.97 -0.83 -13.96
CA GLU A 11 -7.91 0.29 -14.91
C GLU A 11 -8.00 -0.13 -16.39
N TYR A 12 -7.52 -1.34 -16.76
CA TYR A 12 -7.56 -1.81 -18.16
C TYR A 12 -8.93 -2.32 -18.60
N ARG A 13 -9.88 -2.47 -17.67
CA ARG A 13 -11.24 -2.90 -17.99
C ARG A 13 -12.00 -1.74 -18.60
N ARG A 14 -12.36 -1.82 -19.88
CA ARG A 14 -13.08 -0.72 -20.54
C ARG A 14 -14.55 -0.61 -20.11
N ASN A 15 -15.15 -1.72 -19.67
CA ASN A 15 -16.54 -1.76 -19.24
C ASN A 15 -16.68 -1.41 -17.75
N GLU A 16 -17.53 -0.44 -17.42
CA GLU A 16 -17.80 0.01 -16.05
C GLU A 16 -18.46 -1.09 -15.19
N ALA A 17 -19.30 -1.94 -15.78
CA ALA A 17 -19.92 -3.05 -15.05
C ALA A 17 -18.87 -4.11 -14.63
N GLU A 18 -17.97 -4.48 -15.55
CA GLU A 18 -16.86 -5.39 -15.25
C GLU A 18 -15.88 -4.78 -14.24
N PHE A 19 -15.71 -3.46 -14.26
CA PHE A 19 -14.91 -2.74 -13.28
C PHE A 19 -15.55 -2.80 -11.89
N LEU A 20 -16.82 -2.41 -11.76
CA LEU A 20 -17.55 -2.42 -10.48
C LEU A 20 -17.58 -3.82 -9.85
N ALA A 21 -17.74 -4.87 -10.66
CA ALA A 21 -17.71 -6.26 -10.19
C ALA A 21 -16.38 -6.70 -9.55
N THR A 22 -15.27 -5.97 -9.77
CA THR A 22 -13.97 -6.24 -9.13
C THR A 22 -13.67 -5.44 -7.88
N LEU A 23 -14.39 -4.35 -7.65
CA LEU A 23 -14.05 -3.42 -6.58
C LEU A 23 -14.40 -4.01 -5.22
N ALA A 24 -13.51 -3.88 -4.25
CA ALA A 24 -13.80 -4.21 -2.85
C ALA A 24 -14.00 -2.90 -2.06
N PRO A 25 -15.22 -2.57 -1.60
CA PRO A 25 -15.48 -1.41 -0.73
C PRO A 25 -14.55 -1.35 0.48
N SER A 26 -14.18 -2.49 1.05
CA SER A 26 -13.26 -2.57 2.18
C SER A 26 -11.89 -1.93 1.92
N LEU A 27 -11.40 -1.93 0.67
CA LEU A 27 -10.17 -1.24 0.28
C LEU A 27 -10.32 0.29 0.34
N PHE A 28 -11.47 0.80 -0.09
CA PHE A 28 -11.78 2.23 -0.02
C PHE A 28 -12.01 2.68 1.42
N ARG A 29 -12.74 1.87 2.20
CA ARG A 29 -12.96 2.06 3.63
C ARG A 29 -11.65 2.12 4.41
N MET A 30 -10.70 1.21 4.15
CA MET A 30 -9.37 1.26 4.76
C MET A 30 -8.65 2.59 4.54
N THR A 31 -8.89 3.25 3.41
CA THR A 31 -8.24 4.53 3.06
C THR A 31 -9.01 5.74 3.61
N LEU A 32 -10.34 5.72 3.48
CA LEU A 32 -11.19 6.90 3.68
C LEU A 32 -11.89 6.93 5.04
N ASP A 33 -11.98 5.81 5.77
CA ASP A 33 -12.64 5.74 7.08
C ASP A 33 -11.86 6.44 8.20
N HIS A 34 -10.63 6.88 7.95
CA HIS A 34 -9.86 7.68 8.89
C HIS A 34 -10.25 9.17 8.92
N TYR A 35 -11.16 9.59 8.04
CA TYR A 35 -11.63 10.96 7.94
C TYR A 35 -13.07 11.05 8.43
N ASP A 36 -13.26 11.75 9.55
CA ASP A 36 -14.53 11.82 10.28
C ASP A 36 -15.59 12.65 9.54
N ASP A 37 -15.17 13.67 8.79
CA ASP A 37 -16.07 14.50 7.97
C ASP A 37 -15.86 14.20 6.46
N PRO A 38 -16.80 13.50 5.81
CA PRO A 38 -16.76 13.23 4.38
C PRO A 38 -16.71 14.50 3.52
N HIS A 39 -17.25 15.61 4.02
CA HIS A 39 -17.24 16.88 3.30
C HIS A 39 -15.84 17.49 3.21
N GLU A 40 -14.88 17.12 4.06
CA GLU A 40 -13.50 17.59 3.93
C GLU A 40 -12.87 17.13 2.60
N LEU A 41 -13.14 15.90 2.17
CA LEU A 41 -12.65 15.35 0.90
C LEU A 41 -13.23 16.06 -0.32
N LEU A 42 -14.40 16.69 -0.15
CA LEU A 42 -15.11 17.41 -1.20
C LEU A 42 -14.87 18.92 -1.15
N ASN A 43 -14.32 19.48 -0.07
CA ASN A 43 -14.15 20.92 0.12
C ASN A 43 -12.69 21.37 0.12
N LYS A 44 -11.75 20.47 0.44
CA LYS A 44 -10.32 20.75 0.52
C LYS A 44 -9.54 20.08 -0.62
N THR A 45 -8.31 20.52 -0.82
CA THR A 45 -7.37 19.83 -1.70
C THR A 45 -6.93 18.54 -1.03
N THR A 46 -7.27 17.39 -1.59
CA THR A 46 -6.91 16.09 -1.04
C THR A 46 -5.72 15.51 -1.82
N VAL A 47 -4.64 15.14 -1.14
CA VAL A 47 -3.43 14.61 -1.77
C VAL A 47 -3.27 13.14 -1.39
N PHE A 48 -3.50 12.23 -2.34
CA PHE A 48 -3.29 10.80 -2.18
C PHE A 48 -1.87 10.43 -2.55
N SER A 49 -1.07 10.04 -1.56
CA SER A 49 0.31 9.59 -1.74
C SER A 49 0.45 8.12 -1.37
N ALA A 50 0.85 7.29 -2.32
CA ALA A 50 1.06 5.86 -2.08
C ALA A 50 2.08 5.27 -3.07
N PRO A 51 2.74 4.15 -2.74
CA PRO A 51 3.55 3.40 -3.69
C PRO A 51 2.77 3.01 -4.98
N PRO A 52 3.45 2.61 -6.05
CA PRO A 52 2.80 1.96 -7.19
C PRO A 52 1.95 0.76 -6.73
N GLY A 53 0.79 0.54 -7.37
CA GLY A 53 -0.06 -0.63 -7.07
C GLY A 53 -0.99 -0.55 -5.87
N SER A 54 -0.98 0.56 -5.11
CA SER A 54 -1.85 0.73 -3.94
C SER A 54 -3.33 1.02 -4.26
N GLY A 55 -3.73 1.10 -5.54
CA GLY A 55 -5.12 1.34 -5.93
C GLY A 55 -5.54 2.82 -6.08
N LYS A 56 -4.58 3.75 -6.21
CA LYS A 56 -4.86 5.19 -6.45
C LYS A 56 -5.75 5.41 -7.68
N THR A 57 -5.35 4.87 -8.83
CA THR A 57 -6.11 4.96 -10.07
C THR A 57 -7.49 4.31 -9.97
N THR A 58 -7.57 3.16 -9.28
CA THR A 58 -8.82 2.45 -9.01
C THR A 58 -9.78 3.30 -8.19
N LEU A 59 -9.28 3.98 -7.15
CA LEU A 59 -10.04 4.93 -6.35
C LEU A 59 -10.56 6.08 -7.22
N ALA A 60 -9.68 6.74 -7.98
CA ALA A 60 -10.07 7.86 -8.84
C ALA A 60 -11.13 7.45 -9.88
N ARG A 61 -10.99 6.26 -10.46
CA ARG A 61 -11.95 5.73 -11.43
C ARG A 61 -13.32 5.46 -10.80
N PHE A 62 -13.36 4.94 -9.56
CA PHE A 62 -14.62 4.69 -8.87
C PHE A 62 -15.46 5.98 -8.68
N PHE A 63 -14.79 7.10 -8.38
CA PHE A 63 -15.46 8.39 -8.17
C PHE A 63 -15.69 9.21 -9.44
N GLN A 64 -15.47 8.63 -10.63
CA GLN A 64 -15.92 9.25 -11.88
C GLN A 64 -17.45 9.27 -11.95
N PHE A 65 -18.01 10.34 -12.52
CA PHE A 65 -19.47 10.51 -12.61
C PHE A 65 -20.16 9.34 -13.31
N THR A 66 -19.61 8.89 -14.44
CA THR A 66 -20.16 7.79 -15.24
C THR A 66 -20.20 6.49 -14.44
N THR A 67 -19.15 6.21 -13.66
CA THR A 67 -19.04 5.01 -12.82
C THR A 67 -20.03 5.04 -11.65
N LEU A 68 -20.17 6.17 -10.96
CA LEU A 68 -21.17 6.32 -9.88
C LEU A 68 -22.60 6.21 -10.43
N ARG A 69 -22.87 6.77 -11.61
CA ARG A 69 -24.17 6.63 -12.27
C ARG A 69 -24.44 5.17 -12.66
N ARG A 70 -23.45 4.45 -13.20
CA ARG A 70 -23.60 3.01 -13.48
C ARG A 70 -23.87 2.20 -12.23
N LEU A 71 -23.18 2.50 -11.14
CA LEU A 71 -23.45 1.85 -9.85
C LEU A 71 -24.92 2.03 -9.46
N ALA A 72 -25.44 3.26 -9.51
CA ALA A 72 -26.84 3.55 -9.22
C ALA A 72 -27.82 2.79 -10.15
N GLU A 73 -27.50 2.69 -11.44
CA GLU A 73 -28.29 1.91 -12.40
C GLU A 73 -28.24 0.39 -12.12
N GLN A 74 -27.09 -0.14 -11.70
CA GLN A 74 -26.91 -1.58 -11.44
C GLN A 74 -27.66 -2.02 -10.18
N VAL A 75 -27.63 -1.23 -9.11
CA VAL A 75 -28.39 -1.49 -7.87
C VAL A 75 -29.90 -1.60 -8.15
N GLN A 76 -30.42 -0.81 -9.08
CA GLN A 76 -31.84 -0.88 -9.46
C GLN A 76 -32.17 -2.10 -10.33
N ARG A 77 -31.20 -2.61 -11.11
CA ARG A 77 -31.40 -3.72 -12.06
C ARG A 77 -31.12 -5.08 -11.46
N THR A 78 -30.30 -5.16 -10.41
CA THR A 78 -29.79 -6.43 -9.88
C THR A 78 -29.71 -6.36 -8.36
N SER A 79 -30.15 -7.42 -7.69
CA SER A 79 -30.01 -7.60 -6.24
C SER A 79 -28.65 -8.22 -5.87
N ASP A 80 -27.57 -7.69 -6.44
CA ASP A 80 -26.22 -8.14 -6.13
C ASP A 80 -25.67 -7.31 -4.96
N ARG A 81 -25.43 -8.00 -3.84
CA ARG A 81 -24.90 -7.44 -2.60
C ARG A 81 -23.63 -6.61 -2.82
N VAL A 82 -22.83 -6.94 -3.85
CA VAL A 82 -21.65 -6.17 -4.24
C VAL A 82 -21.99 -4.70 -4.53
N TYR A 83 -23.02 -4.46 -5.33
CA TYR A 83 -23.40 -3.11 -5.72
C TYR A 83 -24.05 -2.38 -4.55
N ASP A 84 -24.81 -3.09 -3.72
CA ASP A 84 -25.40 -2.53 -2.50
C ASP A 84 -24.32 -2.02 -1.53
N GLU A 85 -23.25 -2.80 -1.29
CA GLU A 85 -22.14 -2.40 -0.41
C GLU A 85 -21.34 -1.21 -0.97
N LEU A 86 -21.15 -1.14 -2.30
CA LEU A 86 -20.52 0.02 -2.96
C LEU A 86 -21.40 1.26 -2.89
N MET A 87 -22.72 1.09 -3.03
CA MET A 87 -23.72 2.17 -2.97
C MET A 87 -23.85 2.74 -1.56
N GLU A 88 -23.88 1.86 -0.54
CA GLU A 88 -23.84 2.23 0.87
C GLU A 88 -22.58 3.05 1.16
N PHE A 89 -21.40 2.56 0.75
CA PHE A 89 -20.15 3.29 0.93
C PHE A 89 -20.15 4.67 0.26
N ALA A 90 -20.61 4.77 -1.00
CA ALA A 90 -20.66 6.04 -1.71
C ALA A 90 -21.67 7.03 -1.09
N THR A 91 -22.77 6.52 -0.54
CA THR A 91 -23.80 7.31 0.16
C THR A 91 -23.29 7.82 1.50
N GLU A 92 -22.69 6.95 2.32
CA GLU A 92 -22.06 7.32 3.60
C GLU A 92 -20.98 8.40 3.43
N ARG A 93 -20.27 8.37 2.29
CA ARG A 93 -19.22 9.33 1.95
C ARG A 93 -19.73 10.59 1.24
N GLY A 94 -21.04 10.73 1.02
CA GLY A 94 -21.66 11.93 0.45
C GLY A 94 -21.45 12.12 -1.05
N PHE A 95 -21.06 11.07 -1.79
CA PHE A 95 -20.93 11.11 -3.25
C PHE A 95 -22.24 10.79 -3.96
N ILE A 96 -23.14 10.07 -3.27
CA ILE A 96 -24.47 9.72 -3.73
C ILE A 96 -25.50 10.18 -2.69
N GLN A 97 -26.60 10.75 -3.15
CA GLN A 97 -27.75 11.13 -2.34
C GLN A 97 -29.03 10.68 -3.05
N ASP A 98 -29.97 10.10 -2.31
CA ASP A 98 -31.24 9.59 -2.85
C ASP A 98 -31.06 8.66 -4.08
N GLY A 99 -29.99 7.85 -4.04
CA GLY A 99 -29.63 6.91 -5.11
C GLY A 99 -29.12 7.56 -6.40
N ARG A 100 -28.73 8.83 -6.38
CA ARG A 100 -28.15 9.56 -7.52
C ARG A 100 -26.80 10.20 -7.16
N PRO A 101 -25.84 10.27 -8.09
CA PRO A 101 -24.59 10.99 -7.87
C PRO A 101 -24.85 12.48 -7.61
N VAL A 102 -24.21 13.05 -6.59
CA VAL A 102 -24.22 14.50 -6.32
C VAL A 102 -22.88 15.17 -6.69
N VAL A 103 -21.88 14.36 -7.01
CA VAL A 103 -20.54 14.80 -7.44
C VAL A 103 -20.33 14.43 -8.91
N PHE A 104 -19.73 15.35 -9.66
CA PHE A 104 -19.37 15.18 -11.05
C PHE A 104 -17.84 15.05 -11.18
N GLY A 105 -17.34 13.83 -10.93
CA GLY A 105 -15.92 13.51 -10.94
C GLY A 105 -15.35 13.36 -12.35
N ALA A 106 -14.28 14.11 -12.64
CA ALA A 106 -13.42 13.94 -13.81
C ALA A 106 -12.00 13.57 -13.38
N ARG A 107 -11.38 12.67 -14.15
CA ARG A 107 -9.99 12.26 -13.96
C ARG A 107 -9.16 12.74 -15.14
N ILE A 108 -8.08 13.46 -14.86
CA ILE A 108 -7.06 13.79 -15.85
C ILE A 108 -5.73 13.13 -15.46
N SER A 109 -4.98 12.68 -16.45
CA SER A 109 -3.64 12.12 -16.24
C SER A 109 -2.61 13.23 -16.37
N PHE A 110 -1.72 13.40 -15.38
CA PHE A 110 -0.63 14.36 -15.41
C PHE A 110 0.61 13.74 -16.08
N GLU A 111 0.54 13.58 -17.40
CA GLU A 111 1.57 12.89 -18.18
C GLU A 111 2.62 13.84 -18.80
N ARG A 112 3.42 13.30 -19.73
CA ARG A 112 4.60 13.92 -20.32
C ARG A 112 4.38 15.34 -20.87
N ASP A 113 3.22 15.62 -21.45
CA ASP A 113 2.91 16.94 -22.05
C ASP A 113 3.13 18.09 -21.07
N TYR A 114 2.77 17.90 -19.79
CA TYR A 114 2.96 18.93 -18.78
C TYR A 114 4.44 19.17 -18.50
N ARG A 115 5.25 18.10 -18.43
CA ARG A 115 6.70 18.20 -18.21
C ARG A 115 7.38 18.90 -19.38
N GLU A 116 6.92 18.70 -20.60
CA GLU A 116 7.45 19.36 -21.79
C GLU A 116 7.26 20.87 -21.74
N LEU A 117 6.18 21.38 -21.12
CA LEU A 117 5.97 22.82 -20.93
C LEU A 117 7.09 23.51 -20.14
N ALA A 118 7.72 22.80 -19.19
CA ALA A 118 8.88 23.33 -18.47
C ALA A 118 10.13 23.47 -19.35
N LEU A 119 10.19 22.75 -20.48
CA LEU A 119 11.34 22.70 -21.38
C LEU A 119 11.22 23.65 -22.58
N ILE A 120 10.08 24.34 -22.75
CA ILE A 120 9.82 25.22 -23.88
C ILE A 120 10.72 26.47 -23.87
N GLY A 121 11.37 26.82 -22.76
CA GLY A 121 12.33 27.93 -22.69
C GLY A 121 11.70 29.31 -22.49
N TYR A 122 10.39 29.38 -22.23
CA TYR A 122 9.75 30.60 -21.69
C TYR A 122 10.19 30.88 -20.25
N LYS A 123 9.89 32.10 -19.78
CA LYS A 123 10.09 32.44 -18.36
C LYS A 123 9.30 31.46 -17.45
N PRO A 124 9.82 31.07 -16.27
CA PRO A 124 9.18 30.08 -15.41
C PRO A 124 7.71 30.37 -15.07
N HIS A 125 7.39 31.64 -14.78
CA HIS A 125 6.00 32.06 -14.54
C HIS A 125 5.07 31.72 -15.72
N ARG A 126 5.52 31.97 -16.96
CA ARG A 126 4.72 31.70 -18.16
C ARG A 126 4.52 30.20 -18.37
N ALA A 127 5.56 29.39 -18.16
CA ALA A 127 5.46 27.93 -18.24
C ALA A 127 4.44 27.38 -17.22
N HIS A 128 4.44 27.90 -15.98
CA HIS A 128 3.45 27.54 -14.97
C HIS A 128 2.02 27.98 -15.36
N GLU A 129 1.86 29.17 -15.92
CA GLU A 129 0.56 29.68 -16.41
C GLU A 129 -0.03 28.79 -17.51
N LEU A 130 0.82 28.34 -18.44
CA LEU A 130 0.44 27.40 -19.50
C LEU A 130 0.07 26.04 -18.93
N MET A 131 0.85 25.53 -17.98
CA MET A 131 0.56 24.26 -17.30
C MET A 131 -0.80 24.31 -16.61
N LEU A 132 -1.08 25.37 -15.84
CA LEU A 132 -2.37 25.55 -15.16
C LEU A 132 -3.53 25.72 -16.15
N SER A 133 -3.31 26.44 -17.25
CA SER A 133 -4.30 26.59 -18.33
C SER A 133 -4.60 25.25 -19.01
N LEU A 134 -3.59 24.41 -19.22
CA LEU A 134 -3.75 23.05 -19.76
C LEU A 134 -4.51 22.14 -18.79
N VAL A 135 -4.20 22.20 -17.49
CA VAL A 135 -4.96 21.48 -16.45
C VAL A 135 -6.42 21.89 -16.48
N GLY A 136 -6.71 23.20 -16.55
CA GLY A 136 -8.06 23.74 -16.64
C GLY A 136 -8.79 23.27 -17.90
N ALA A 137 -8.14 23.35 -19.07
CA ALA A 137 -8.71 22.91 -20.34
C ALA A 137 -9.06 21.42 -20.30
N ARG A 138 -8.12 20.57 -19.87
CA ARG A 138 -8.34 19.11 -19.76
C ARG A 138 -9.39 18.73 -18.73
N ALA A 139 -9.52 19.48 -17.63
CA ALA A 139 -10.60 19.29 -16.68
C ALA A 139 -11.98 19.48 -17.35
N VAL A 140 -12.15 20.60 -18.07
CA VAL A 140 -13.39 20.89 -18.81
C VAL A 140 -13.69 19.86 -19.88
N LEU A 141 -12.67 19.46 -20.65
CA LEU A 141 -12.86 18.45 -21.71
C LEU A 141 -13.16 17.07 -21.14
N SER A 142 -12.57 16.71 -20.00
CA SER A 142 -12.92 15.47 -19.29
C SER A 142 -14.36 15.51 -18.76
N TRP A 143 -14.82 16.64 -18.22
CA TRP A 143 -16.23 16.80 -17.85
C TRP A 143 -17.17 16.73 -19.05
N ARG A 144 -16.80 17.35 -20.19
CA ARG A 144 -17.55 17.27 -21.44
C ARG A 144 -17.73 15.82 -21.88
N GLN A 145 -16.65 15.04 -21.93
CA GLN A 145 -16.72 13.63 -22.28
C GLN A 145 -17.63 12.86 -21.32
N ALA A 146 -17.54 13.12 -20.00
CA ALA A 146 -18.40 12.46 -19.02
C ALA A 146 -19.89 12.82 -19.17
N PHE A 147 -20.23 14.05 -19.60
CA PHE A 147 -21.61 14.42 -19.94
C PHE A 147 -22.10 13.66 -21.17
N GLU A 148 -21.30 13.62 -22.24
CA GLU A 148 -21.61 12.92 -23.48
C GLU A 148 -21.80 11.40 -23.24
N ASP A 149 -20.91 10.77 -22.48
CA ASP A 149 -21.00 9.35 -22.09
C ASP A 149 -22.24 9.05 -21.25
N ALA A 150 -22.71 10.04 -20.48
CA ALA A 150 -23.95 9.99 -19.72
C ALA A 150 -25.20 10.29 -20.56
N GLY A 151 -25.05 10.61 -21.84
CA GLY A 151 -26.16 11.01 -22.72
C GLY A 151 -26.76 12.37 -22.37
N ILE A 152 -25.98 13.26 -21.74
CA ILE A 152 -26.36 14.62 -21.38
C ILE A 152 -25.70 15.56 -22.39
N ALA A 153 -26.50 16.33 -23.12
CA ALA A 153 -25.98 17.32 -24.07
C ALA A 153 -25.24 18.44 -23.32
N PRO A 154 -23.94 18.71 -23.60
CA PRO A 154 -23.17 19.78 -22.94
C PRO A 154 -23.82 21.16 -23.07
N GLU A 155 -24.60 21.40 -24.12
CA GLU A 155 -25.32 22.66 -24.38
C GLU A 155 -26.49 22.87 -23.43
N ALA A 156 -27.04 21.79 -22.86
CA ALA A 156 -28.14 21.83 -21.91
C ALA A 156 -27.68 22.01 -20.46
N VAL A 157 -26.36 22.09 -20.23
CA VAL A 157 -25.75 22.26 -18.90
C VAL A 157 -25.36 23.71 -18.69
N GLU A 158 -25.78 24.28 -17.58
CA GLU A 158 -25.33 25.60 -17.12
C GLU A 158 -24.34 25.45 -15.97
N VAL A 159 -23.35 26.33 -15.89
CA VAL A 159 -22.41 26.37 -14.76
C VAL A 159 -22.87 27.38 -13.71
N VAL A 160 -22.70 27.00 -12.44
CA VAL A 160 -22.98 27.86 -11.29
C VAL A 160 -21.72 28.66 -10.97
N PRO A 161 -21.73 30.00 -11.14
CA PRO A 161 -20.55 30.83 -10.89
C PRO A 161 -20.16 30.82 -9.41
N THR A 162 -18.86 30.88 -9.13
CA THR A 162 -18.39 31.19 -7.77
C THR A 162 -18.76 32.64 -7.40
N PRO A 163 -18.82 33.00 -6.10
CA PRO A 163 -19.20 34.36 -5.67
C PRO A 163 -18.35 35.49 -6.29
N LEU A 164 -17.09 35.22 -6.64
CA LEU A 164 -16.17 36.16 -7.29
C LEU A 164 -15.85 35.80 -8.74
N GLY A 165 -16.55 34.79 -9.30
CA GLY A 165 -16.23 34.17 -10.57
C GLY A 165 -16.80 34.86 -11.82
N GLY A 166 -17.73 35.82 -11.67
CA GLY A 166 -18.51 36.37 -12.78
C GLY A 166 -17.69 36.85 -13.99
N ALA A 167 -16.71 37.74 -13.78
CA ALA A 167 -15.85 38.24 -14.87
C ALA A 167 -14.95 37.15 -15.47
N ARG A 168 -14.50 36.18 -14.65
CA ARG A 168 -13.74 35.02 -15.14
C ARG A 168 -14.64 34.13 -15.99
N LEU A 169 -15.88 33.93 -15.59
CA LEU A 169 -16.84 33.10 -16.29
C LEU A 169 -17.16 33.67 -17.68
N GLU A 170 -17.35 34.99 -17.80
CA GLU A 170 -17.50 35.66 -19.09
C GLU A 170 -16.29 35.41 -20.01
N HIS A 171 -15.07 35.49 -19.46
CA HIS A 171 -13.84 35.22 -20.21
C HIS A 171 -13.73 33.77 -20.72
N LEU A 172 -14.28 32.80 -19.97
CA LEU A 172 -14.25 31.38 -20.34
C LEU A 172 -15.30 30.98 -21.36
N GLY A 173 -16.37 31.78 -21.55
CA GLY A 173 -17.46 31.45 -22.49
C GLY A 173 -18.88 31.73 -21.97
N GLY A 174 -19.02 32.29 -20.77
CA GLY A 174 -20.30 32.59 -20.13
C GLY A 174 -20.86 31.41 -19.33
N THR A 175 -22.17 31.39 -19.06
CA THR A 175 -22.82 30.39 -18.18
C THR A 175 -23.09 29.04 -18.86
N HIS A 176 -23.07 28.97 -20.19
CA HIS A 176 -23.33 27.73 -20.91
C HIS A 176 -22.08 26.86 -21.00
N PHE A 177 -22.14 25.65 -20.44
CA PHE A 177 -21.00 24.75 -20.36
C PHE A 177 -20.43 24.39 -21.74
N GLY A 178 -21.28 24.16 -22.74
CA GLY A 178 -20.85 23.87 -24.12
C GLY A 178 -19.87 24.92 -24.69
N LYS A 179 -20.11 26.21 -24.46
CA LYS A 179 -19.21 27.30 -24.90
C LYS A 179 -17.87 27.28 -24.15
N ILE A 180 -17.91 27.00 -22.86
CA ILE A 180 -16.69 26.83 -22.05
C ILE A 180 -15.87 25.63 -22.57
N ALA A 181 -16.54 24.56 -22.97
CA ALA A 181 -15.88 23.37 -23.51
C ALA A 181 -15.28 23.60 -24.91
N GLU A 182 -15.93 24.37 -25.77
CA GLU A 182 -15.34 24.83 -27.04
C GLU A 182 -14.08 25.67 -26.80
N ARG A 183 -14.14 26.59 -25.83
CA ARG A 183 -13.00 27.41 -25.44
C ARG A 183 -11.85 26.57 -24.88
N ALA A 184 -12.16 25.58 -24.03
CA ALA A 184 -11.17 24.64 -23.51
C ALA A 184 -10.47 23.87 -24.63
N ALA A 185 -11.20 23.40 -25.65
CA ALA A 185 -10.64 22.71 -26.80
C ALA A 185 -9.66 23.60 -27.59
N GLN A 186 -9.99 24.90 -27.75
CA GLN A 186 -9.09 25.86 -28.39
C GLN A 186 -7.80 26.06 -27.57
N VAL A 187 -7.91 26.21 -26.25
CA VAL A 187 -6.75 26.38 -25.36
C VAL A 187 -5.85 25.15 -25.40
N GLU A 188 -6.42 23.94 -25.28
CA GLU A 188 -5.64 22.71 -25.39
C GLU A 188 -4.94 22.59 -26.75
N SER A 189 -5.65 22.87 -27.85
CA SER A 189 -5.08 22.83 -29.20
C SER A 189 -3.92 23.81 -29.39
N ILE A 190 -4.03 25.03 -28.83
CA ILE A 190 -2.94 26.02 -28.87
C ILE A 190 -1.73 25.51 -28.09
N ILE A 191 -1.93 25.02 -26.86
CA ILE A 191 -0.84 24.54 -26.01
C ILE A 191 -0.18 23.30 -26.59
N TYR A 192 -0.95 22.36 -27.14
CA TYR A 192 -0.43 21.18 -27.83
C TYR A 192 0.40 21.56 -29.07
N GLY A 193 -0.03 22.59 -29.81
CA GLY A 193 0.76 23.15 -30.90
C GLY A 193 2.14 23.67 -30.46
N LEU A 194 2.28 24.14 -29.22
CA LEU A 194 3.57 24.59 -28.67
C LEU A 194 4.50 23.42 -28.38
N THR A 195 4.02 22.36 -27.74
CA THR A 195 4.85 21.19 -27.40
C THR A 195 5.29 20.44 -28.67
N ALA A 196 4.49 20.51 -29.74
CA ALA A 196 4.85 19.97 -31.05
C ALA A 196 5.80 20.87 -31.88
N SER A 197 6.02 22.13 -31.48
CA SER A 197 6.84 23.08 -32.24
C SER A 197 8.32 22.96 -31.90
N PHE A 198 9.19 22.94 -32.93
CA PHE A 198 10.65 22.89 -32.71
C PHE A 198 11.22 24.19 -32.15
N VAL A 199 10.62 25.33 -32.53
CA VAL A 199 10.93 26.65 -31.98
C VAL A 199 9.61 27.25 -31.48
N PRO A 200 9.49 27.57 -30.18
CA PRO A 200 8.29 28.19 -29.67
C PRO A 200 8.12 29.62 -30.22
N PRO A 201 6.87 30.07 -30.46
CA PRO A 201 6.60 31.44 -30.87
C PRO A 201 6.99 32.44 -29.76
N PRO A 202 7.11 33.74 -30.08
CA PRO A 202 7.27 34.78 -29.06
C PRO A 202 6.11 34.77 -28.04
N GLU A 203 6.40 35.09 -26.77
CA GLU A 203 5.39 35.09 -25.69
C GLU A 203 4.18 35.98 -26.02
N GLU A 204 4.39 37.12 -26.69
CA GLU A 204 3.32 38.06 -27.06
C GLU A 204 2.33 37.47 -28.07
N GLU A 205 2.84 36.75 -29.09
CA GLU A 205 2.00 36.06 -30.07
C GLU A 205 1.19 34.95 -29.42
N LEU A 206 1.82 34.20 -28.51
CA LEU A 206 1.14 33.16 -27.74
C LEU A 206 -0.01 33.74 -26.90
N LEU A 207 0.21 34.87 -26.22
CA LEU A 207 -0.82 35.48 -25.40
C LEU A 207 -1.99 36.00 -26.21
N GLN A 208 -1.74 36.54 -27.41
CA GLN A 208 -2.81 36.94 -28.33
C GLN A 208 -3.64 35.73 -28.77
N ARG A 209 -2.98 34.60 -29.08
CA ARG A 209 -3.67 33.36 -29.47
C ARG A 209 -4.48 32.76 -28.32
N LEU A 210 -3.89 32.69 -27.13
CA LEU A 210 -4.56 32.17 -25.93
C LEU A 210 -5.66 33.08 -25.45
N GLY A 211 -5.61 34.39 -25.72
CA GLY A 211 -6.59 35.37 -25.24
C GLY A 211 -6.54 35.64 -23.73
N GLY A 212 -5.68 34.97 -22.97
CA GLY A 212 -5.55 35.11 -21.52
C GLY A 212 -5.43 33.76 -20.79
N PRO A 213 -5.25 33.77 -19.46
CA PRO A 213 -5.19 32.55 -18.65
C PRO A 213 -6.54 31.83 -18.59
N PHE A 214 -6.52 30.49 -18.68
CA PHE A 214 -7.73 29.67 -18.67
C PHE A 214 -7.88 28.91 -17.33
N TYR A 215 -8.59 29.52 -16.36
CA TYR A 215 -8.72 28.99 -14.99
C TYR A 215 -10.18 28.69 -14.58
N PRO A 216 -10.77 27.58 -15.06
CA PRO A 216 -12.16 27.22 -14.75
C PRO A 216 -12.40 26.95 -13.26
N LEU A 217 -11.40 26.45 -12.53
CA LEU A 217 -11.48 26.16 -11.08
C LEU A 217 -11.81 27.39 -10.23
N LEU A 218 -11.55 28.58 -10.77
CA LEU A 218 -11.77 29.87 -10.11
C LEU A 218 -13.05 30.58 -10.58
N ALA A 219 -13.76 30.01 -11.56
CA ALA A 219 -14.89 30.65 -12.22
C ALA A 219 -16.25 30.05 -11.83
N PHE A 220 -16.34 28.74 -11.66
CA PHE A 220 -17.58 28.04 -11.30
C PHE A 220 -17.32 26.88 -10.31
N ASP A 221 -18.36 26.47 -9.58
CA ASP A 221 -18.28 25.38 -8.60
C ASP A 221 -19.50 24.45 -8.57
N GLY A 222 -20.38 24.57 -9.56
CA GLY A 222 -21.55 23.71 -9.75
C GLY A 222 -21.90 23.52 -11.22
N PHE A 223 -22.56 22.41 -11.53
CA PHE A 223 -23.23 22.17 -12.80
C PHE A 223 -24.73 22.04 -12.57
N GLN A 224 -25.51 22.96 -13.14
CA GLN A 224 -26.95 22.82 -13.23
C GLN A 224 -27.28 21.90 -14.40
N VAL A 225 -27.75 20.70 -14.09
CA VAL A 225 -28.00 19.63 -15.07
C VAL A 225 -29.50 19.33 -15.13
N PRO A 226 -30.10 19.20 -16.32
CA PRO A 226 -31.49 18.79 -16.44
C PRO A 226 -31.76 17.45 -15.76
N GLY A 227 -32.82 17.40 -14.94
CA GLY A 227 -33.20 16.20 -14.17
C GLY A 227 -32.53 16.05 -12.81
N TYR A 228 -31.63 16.96 -12.44
CA TYR A 228 -31.11 17.13 -11.08
C TYR A 228 -31.76 18.35 -10.43
N ALA A 229 -32.22 18.19 -9.18
CA ALA A 229 -32.85 19.26 -8.43
C ALA A 229 -31.82 20.27 -7.91
N GLU A 230 -30.70 19.77 -7.41
CA GLU A 230 -29.57 20.56 -6.93
C GLU A 230 -28.41 20.52 -7.94
N PRO A 231 -27.56 21.57 -7.99
CA PRO A 231 -26.36 21.57 -8.82
C PRO A 231 -25.41 20.44 -8.45
N LEU A 232 -24.89 19.74 -9.45
CA LEU A 232 -23.84 18.74 -9.26
C LEU A 232 -22.51 19.42 -8.95
N LYS A 233 -21.81 18.93 -7.92
CA LYS A 233 -20.53 19.48 -7.51
C LYS A 233 -19.38 18.94 -8.38
N PRO A 234 -18.57 19.78 -9.05
CA PRO A 234 -17.40 19.33 -9.80
C PRO A 234 -16.36 18.73 -8.84
N LEU A 235 -15.78 17.60 -9.26
CA LEU A 235 -14.58 17.01 -8.64
C LEU A 235 -13.51 16.82 -9.72
N LEU A 236 -12.37 17.49 -9.53
CA LEU A 236 -11.19 17.30 -10.38
C LEU A 236 -10.22 16.33 -9.70
N MET A 237 -9.91 15.22 -10.35
CA MET A 237 -8.90 14.25 -9.91
C MET A 237 -7.70 14.31 -10.87
N ILE A 238 -6.57 14.79 -10.37
CA ILE A 238 -5.30 14.86 -11.11
C ILE A 238 -4.50 13.62 -10.74
N ASP A 239 -4.44 12.66 -11.66
CA ASP A 239 -3.67 11.44 -11.48
C ASP A 239 -2.23 11.62 -11.96
N ASP A 240 -1.34 10.76 -11.46
CA ASP A 240 0.08 10.72 -11.84
C ASP A 240 0.84 12.06 -11.67
N ALA A 241 0.44 12.90 -10.71
CA ALA A 241 1.07 14.21 -10.46
C ALA A 241 2.57 14.16 -10.06
N HIS A 242 3.11 12.96 -9.85
CA HIS A 242 4.54 12.72 -9.61
C HIS A 242 5.42 12.95 -10.84
N TRP A 243 4.85 13.08 -12.04
CA TRP A 243 5.59 13.47 -13.24
C TRP A 243 5.91 14.97 -13.31
N ALA A 244 5.21 15.79 -12.53
CA ALA A 244 5.51 17.21 -12.40
C ALA A 244 6.92 17.37 -11.81
N ASP A 245 7.69 18.31 -12.35
CA ASP A 245 8.91 18.74 -11.66
C ASP A 245 8.57 19.48 -10.36
N ARG A 246 9.58 19.77 -9.53
CA ARG A 246 9.37 20.40 -8.22
C ARG A 246 8.74 21.80 -8.30
N ALA A 247 9.09 22.58 -9.33
CA ALA A 247 8.54 23.93 -9.51
C ALA A 247 7.10 23.88 -10.02
N GLN A 248 6.82 22.97 -10.95
CA GLN A 248 5.48 22.68 -11.47
C GLN A 248 4.55 22.17 -10.37
N HIS A 249 5.01 21.19 -9.59
CA HIS A 249 4.25 20.63 -8.48
C HIS A 249 3.90 21.71 -7.45
N LYS A 250 4.88 22.54 -7.07
CA LYS A 250 4.66 23.68 -6.18
C LYS A 250 3.62 24.65 -6.75
N ALA A 251 3.76 25.05 -8.01
CA ALA A 251 2.82 25.97 -8.66
C ALA A 251 1.39 25.39 -8.75
N LEU A 252 1.28 24.09 -9.04
CA LEU A 252 0.01 23.37 -9.03
C LEU A 252 -0.64 23.40 -7.64
N MET A 253 0.11 23.03 -6.60
CA MET A 253 -0.40 22.99 -5.23
C MET A 253 -0.79 24.38 -4.71
N GLU A 254 0.00 25.42 -5.02
CA GLU A 254 -0.34 26.81 -4.69
C GLU A 254 -1.66 27.23 -5.33
N HIS A 255 -1.90 26.88 -6.59
CA HIS A 255 -3.14 27.20 -7.30
C HIS A 255 -4.35 26.43 -6.73
N LEU A 256 -4.20 25.12 -6.49
CA LEU A 256 -5.29 24.27 -5.98
C LEU A 256 -5.70 24.61 -4.55
N THR A 257 -4.82 25.24 -3.76
CA THR A 257 -5.07 25.59 -2.35
C THR A 257 -5.57 27.02 -2.15
N LEU A 258 -5.75 27.78 -3.23
CA LEU A 258 -6.37 29.10 -3.19
C LEU A 258 -7.77 29.02 -2.54
N ARG A 259 -8.06 29.95 -1.63
CA ARG A 259 -9.37 30.00 -0.92
C ARG A 259 -10.56 30.21 -1.85
N GLU A 260 -10.32 30.79 -3.02
CA GLU A 260 -11.33 31.02 -4.05
C GLU A 260 -11.74 29.72 -4.78
N VAL A 261 -10.96 28.65 -4.67
CA VAL A 261 -11.29 27.34 -5.25
C VAL A 261 -12.19 26.59 -4.27
N THR A 262 -13.48 26.51 -4.59
CA THR A 262 -14.51 25.87 -3.77
C THR A 262 -14.87 24.44 -4.24
N MET A 263 -14.56 24.09 -5.49
CA MET A 263 -14.80 22.76 -6.04
C MET A 263 -13.89 21.68 -5.45
N ALA A 264 -14.30 20.41 -5.47
CA ALA A 264 -13.49 19.31 -4.95
C ALA A 264 -12.27 19.05 -5.84
N ARG A 265 -11.10 18.80 -5.23
CA ARG A 265 -9.84 18.61 -5.96
C ARG A 265 -8.94 17.58 -5.31
N TRP A 266 -8.63 16.52 -6.06
CA TRP A 266 -7.78 15.42 -5.63
C TRP A 266 -6.51 15.38 -6.46
N VAL A 267 -5.37 15.20 -5.80
CA VAL A 267 -4.06 15.03 -6.41
C VAL A 267 -3.55 13.65 -6.04
N LEU A 268 -3.41 12.76 -7.01
CA LEU A 268 -2.91 11.41 -6.81
C LEU A 268 -1.47 11.34 -7.30
N GLN A 269 -0.58 10.93 -6.41
CA GLN A 269 0.85 10.91 -6.69
C GLN A 269 1.54 9.72 -6.03
N ARG A 270 2.72 9.38 -6.55
CA ARG A 270 3.61 8.41 -5.91
C ARG A 270 4.32 9.05 -4.74
N MET A 271 4.66 8.23 -3.74
CA MET A 271 5.39 8.69 -2.56
C MET A 271 6.77 9.28 -2.89
N GLU A 272 7.38 8.87 -4.01
CA GLU A 272 8.64 9.45 -4.48
C GLU A 272 8.51 10.93 -4.88
N ALA A 273 7.33 11.43 -5.23
CA ALA A 273 7.11 12.84 -5.55
C ALA A 273 7.28 13.76 -4.33
N LEU A 274 7.15 13.20 -3.14
CA LEU A 274 7.34 13.94 -1.90
C LEU A 274 8.80 14.33 -1.75
N ASP A 275 9.02 15.53 -1.21
CA ASP A 275 10.35 15.95 -0.76
C ASP A 275 10.87 14.93 0.25
N ALA A 276 12.18 14.70 0.26
CA ALA A 276 12.77 13.62 1.06
C ALA A 276 12.42 13.72 2.57
N ARG A 277 12.32 14.94 3.10
CA ARG A 277 11.88 15.18 4.48
C ARG A 277 10.43 14.73 4.71
N ASP A 278 9.53 15.08 3.78
CA ASP A 278 8.13 14.67 3.82
C ASP A 278 7.99 13.16 3.62
N ALA A 279 8.81 12.54 2.76
CA ALA A 279 8.80 11.09 2.55
C ALA A 279 9.26 10.32 3.80
N LEU A 280 10.34 10.78 4.46
CA LEU A 280 11.07 10.03 5.49
C LEU A 280 10.71 10.37 6.94
N ILE A 281 10.14 11.55 7.23
CA ILE A 281 9.91 12.04 8.61
C ILE A 281 8.41 12.27 8.89
N TRP A 282 7.54 11.76 8.03
CA TRP A 282 6.10 11.93 8.21
C TRP A 282 5.57 11.17 9.41
N GLY A 283 4.68 11.81 10.16
CA GLY A 283 4.11 11.25 11.39
C GLY A 283 5.02 11.37 12.62
N GLU A 284 6.22 11.94 12.50
CA GLU A 284 6.99 12.33 13.68
C GLU A 284 6.38 13.57 14.34
N ALA A 285 5.92 13.42 15.58
CA ALA A 285 5.51 14.53 16.41
C ALA A 285 6.67 15.56 16.55
N GLY A 286 6.45 16.77 16.04
CA GLY A 286 7.40 17.89 16.11
C GLY A 286 8.39 18.04 14.94
N ALA A 287 8.29 17.25 13.86
CA ALA A 287 9.26 17.29 12.76
C ALA A 287 9.02 18.38 11.69
N VAL A 288 7.81 18.95 11.62
CA VAL A 288 7.45 20.08 10.73
C VAL A 288 7.23 21.32 11.60
N PRO A 289 7.77 22.50 11.26
CA PRO A 289 7.47 23.74 11.97
C PRO A 289 5.96 23.90 12.13
N ALA A 290 5.49 24.18 13.35
CA ALA A 290 4.07 24.24 13.67
C ALA A 290 3.31 25.24 12.78
N THR A 291 3.96 26.32 12.33
CA THR A 291 3.36 27.35 11.48
C THR A 291 3.03 26.86 10.06
N ASP A 292 3.93 26.11 9.42
CA ASP A 292 3.71 25.56 8.07
C ASP A 292 2.70 24.41 8.10
N ASN A 293 2.75 23.59 9.15
CA ASN A 293 1.84 22.45 9.32
C ASN A 293 0.39 22.90 9.59
N ILE A 294 0.19 23.95 10.41
CA ILE A 294 -1.16 24.46 10.73
C ILE A 294 -1.83 25.13 9.51
N GLN A 295 -1.07 25.86 8.69
CA GLN A 295 -1.64 26.44 7.46
C GLN A 295 -1.96 25.37 6.42
N ARG A 296 -1.04 24.40 6.21
CA ARG A 296 -1.24 23.30 5.25
C ARG A 296 -2.41 22.39 5.64
N GLN A 297 -2.55 22.03 6.92
CA GLN A 297 -3.66 21.19 7.40
C GLN A 297 -5.05 21.86 7.30
N ARG A 298 -5.11 23.19 7.24
CA ARG A 298 -6.37 23.92 7.05
C ARG A 298 -6.88 23.83 5.61
N THR A 299 -5.97 23.68 4.64
CA THR A 299 -6.28 23.75 3.19
C THR A 299 -6.07 22.43 2.45
N VAL A 300 -5.25 21.53 2.99
CA VAL A 300 -4.85 20.25 2.38
C VAL A 300 -5.16 19.09 3.31
N VAL A 301 -5.74 18.04 2.75
CA VAL A 301 -5.92 16.73 3.39
C VAL A 301 -4.90 15.76 2.77
N ASP A 302 -3.86 15.40 3.51
CA ASP A 302 -2.88 14.41 3.07
C ASP A 302 -3.36 12.98 3.41
N VAL A 303 -3.48 12.13 2.39
CA VAL A 303 -3.92 10.73 2.50
C VAL A 303 -2.78 9.80 2.12
N ARG A 304 -2.30 8.97 3.05
CA ARG A 304 -1.34 7.89 2.77
C ARG A 304 -2.03 6.54 2.78
N MET A 305 -2.27 5.97 1.60
CA MET A 305 -3.13 4.80 1.45
C MET A 305 -2.57 3.50 2.09
N THR A 306 -1.25 3.39 2.24
CA THR A 306 -0.59 2.16 2.72
C THR A 306 0.22 2.37 4.01
N GLN A 307 0.29 3.60 4.52
CA GLN A 307 1.06 3.91 5.73
C GLN A 307 0.12 4.35 6.84
N ALA A 308 0.23 3.66 7.97
CA ALA A 308 -0.52 3.97 9.18
C ALA A 308 0.45 4.30 10.33
N PRO A 309 0.10 5.24 11.21
CA PRO A 309 0.80 5.41 12.49
C PRO A 309 0.87 4.09 13.25
N GLU A 310 1.93 3.89 14.05
CA GLU A 310 2.17 2.66 14.81
C GLU A 310 0.92 2.16 15.56
N GLU A 311 0.19 3.08 16.20
CA GLU A 311 -1.03 2.80 16.97
C GLU A 311 -2.18 2.20 16.13
N LYS A 312 -2.28 2.57 14.85
CA LYS A 312 -3.34 2.12 13.94
C LYS A 312 -2.94 0.95 13.05
N ARG A 313 -1.65 0.55 13.02
CA ARG A 313 -1.13 -0.53 12.13
C ARG A 313 -1.84 -1.86 12.34
N GLY A 314 -2.14 -2.23 13.58
CA GLY A 314 -2.86 -3.48 13.87
C GLY A 314 -4.27 -3.51 13.26
N ALA A 315 -4.96 -2.36 13.28
CA ALA A 315 -6.27 -2.21 12.68
C ALA A 315 -6.19 -2.20 11.14
N VAL A 316 -5.23 -1.46 10.57
CA VAL A 316 -5.02 -1.39 9.11
C VAL A 316 -4.63 -2.74 8.53
N ARG A 317 -3.75 -3.51 9.19
CA ARG A 317 -3.43 -4.89 8.77
C ARG A 317 -4.67 -5.78 8.73
N LYS A 318 -5.53 -5.72 9.76
CA LYS A 318 -6.77 -6.49 9.81
C LYS A 318 -7.75 -6.05 8.73
N ALA A 319 -7.86 -4.74 8.49
CA ALA A 319 -8.68 -4.19 7.41
C ALA A 319 -8.17 -4.66 6.03
N PHE A 320 -6.87 -4.65 5.81
CA PHE A 320 -6.28 -5.13 4.56
C PHE A 320 -6.48 -6.63 4.35
N ARG A 321 -6.39 -7.47 5.38
CA ARG A 321 -6.72 -8.91 5.26
C ARG A 321 -8.15 -9.13 4.79
N ARG A 322 -9.11 -8.38 5.34
CA ARG A 322 -10.50 -8.41 4.90
C ARG A 322 -10.62 -7.97 3.44
N ALA A 323 -9.97 -6.88 3.08
CA ALA A 323 -9.95 -6.38 1.70
C ALA A 323 -9.32 -7.38 0.72
N ALA A 324 -8.20 -7.98 1.08
CA ALA A 324 -7.53 -8.99 0.27
C ALA A 324 -8.41 -10.23 0.05
N ALA A 325 -9.08 -10.72 1.10
CA ALA A 325 -10.02 -11.82 1.01
C ALA A 325 -11.21 -11.50 0.08
N GLU A 326 -11.72 -10.28 0.19
CA GLU A 326 -12.82 -9.80 -0.63
C GLU A 326 -12.41 -9.65 -2.11
N ILE A 327 -11.28 -8.99 -2.38
CA ILE A 327 -10.70 -8.84 -3.72
C ILE A 327 -10.49 -10.22 -4.35
N ALA A 328 -9.88 -11.16 -3.62
CA ALA A 328 -9.64 -12.51 -4.12
C ALA A 328 -10.94 -13.22 -4.48
N SER A 329 -11.97 -13.12 -3.64
CA SER A 329 -13.26 -13.76 -3.88
C SER A 329 -13.95 -13.18 -5.13
N ARG A 330 -13.94 -11.86 -5.29
CA ARG A 330 -14.51 -11.16 -6.46
C ARG A 330 -13.79 -11.53 -7.76
N TYR A 331 -12.46 -11.65 -7.73
CA TYR A 331 -11.68 -12.05 -8.89
C TYR A 331 -11.85 -13.54 -9.23
N MET A 332 -11.94 -14.42 -8.22
CA MET A 332 -12.18 -15.85 -8.39
C MET A 332 -13.56 -16.13 -8.99
N ALA A 333 -14.59 -15.39 -8.59
CA ALA A 333 -15.93 -15.52 -9.14
C ALA A 333 -16.00 -15.25 -10.66
N GLN A 334 -15.01 -14.55 -11.22
CA GLN A 334 -14.92 -14.26 -12.66
C GLN A 334 -14.15 -15.33 -13.45
N LEU A 335 -13.67 -16.40 -12.80
CA LEU A 335 -12.97 -17.50 -13.43
C LEU A 335 -13.94 -18.67 -13.68
N PRO A 336 -14.41 -18.87 -14.93
CA PRO A 336 -15.44 -19.87 -15.22
C PRO A 336 -15.00 -21.29 -14.88
N ASP A 337 -13.72 -21.60 -15.08
CA ASP A 337 -13.17 -22.94 -14.86
C ASP A 337 -13.19 -23.33 -13.37
N LEU A 338 -13.03 -22.36 -12.46
CA LEU A 338 -13.06 -22.59 -11.02
C LEU A 338 -14.47 -22.42 -10.45
N SER A 339 -15.25 -21.46 -10.95
CA SER A 339 -16.60 -21.19 -10.45
C SER A 339 -17.57 -22.33 -10.73
N ARG A 340 -17.40 -23.04 -11.86
CA ARG A 340 -18.22 -24.23 -12.21
C ARG A 340 -18.15 -25.32 -11.14
N ASN A 341 -17.00 -25.45 -10.49
CA ASN A 341 -16.75 -26.48 -9.48
C ASN A 341 -16.87 -25.92 -8.05
N GLY A 342 -17.49 -24.73 -7.90
CA GLY A 342 -17.77 -24.11 -6.61
C GLY A 342 -16.58 -23.45 -5.94
N ILE A 343 -15.42 -23.36 -6.61
CA ILE A 343 -14.21 -22.74 -6.08
C ILE A 343 -14.26 -21.23 -6.33
N THR A 344 -14.97 -20.52 -5.45
CA THR A 344 -15.16 -19.06 -5.55
C THR A 344 -14.29 -18.26 -4.57
N THR A 345 -13.54 -18.93 -3.70
CA THR A 345 -12.69 -18.30 -2.69
C THR A 345 -11.35 -19.04 -2.58
N LEU A 346 -10.37 -18.42 -1.93
CA LEU A 346 -9.08 -19.04 -1.60
C LEU A 346 -9.13 -19.87 -0.30
N SER A 347 -10.29 -20.44 0.04
CA SER A 347 -10.47 -21.26 1.25
C SER A 347 -9.75 -22.62 1.18
N GLY A 348 -9.45 -23.12 -0.03
CA GLY A 348 -8.69 -24.35 -0.26
C GLY A 348 -7.17 -24.24 0.01
N LEU A 349 -6.69 -23.11 0.54
CA LEU A 349 -5.29 -22.92 0.91
C LEU A 349 -5.03 -23.54 2.28
N ALA A 350 -4.21 -24.59 2.32
CA ALA A 350 -3.75 -25.17 3.59
C ALA A 350 -2.98 -24.14 4.42
N VAL A 351 -3.27 -24.08 5.72
CA VAL A 351 -2.55 -23.25 6.71
C VAL A 351 -1.50 -24.06 7.46
N LYS A 352 -1.77 -25.36 7.65
CA LYS A 352 -0.95 -26.28 8.43
C LYS A 352 0.08 -26.99 7.55
N ALA A 353 1.36 -26.80 7.85
CA ALA A 353 2.44 -27.53 7.21
C ALA A 353 2.63 -28.90 7.86
N ILE A 354 2.83 -29.94 7.04
CA ILE A 354 3.09 -31.30 7.50
C ILE A 354 4.48 -31.70 7.01
N ALA A 355 5.39 -31.97 7.94
CA ALA A 355 6.72 -32.49 7.62
C ALA A 355 6.63 -33.93 7.10
N THR A 356 7.53 -34.29 6.20
CA THR A 356 7.74 -35.68 5.78
C THR A 356 8.30 -36.51 6.94
N GLU A 357 8.11 -37.83 6.93
CA GLU A 357 8.64 -38.72 7.97
C GLU A 357 10.16 -38.56 8.19
N ARG A 358 10.91 -38.38 7.11
CA ARG A 358 12.35 -38.08 7.18
C ARG A 358 12.62 -36.77 7.92
N GLN A 359 11.85 -35.72 7.64
CA GLN A 359 11.98 -34.44 8.33
C GLN A 359 11.58 -34.56 9.79
N LYS A 360 10.47 -35.24 10.13
CA LYS A 360 10.03 -35.45 11.51
C LYS A 360 11.13 -36.08 12.36
N GLU A 361 11.79 -37.11 11.85
CA GLU A 361 12.91 -37.75 12.54
C GLU A 361 14.09 -36.79 12.74
N GLN A 362 14.43 -35.97 11.74
CA GLN A 362 15.47 -34.94 11.87
C GLN A 362 15.08 -33.84 12.87
N ILE A 363 13.81 -33.45 12.92
CA ILE A 363 13.27 -32.44 13.84
C ILE A 363 13.33 -32.93 15.28
N ARG A 364 12.97 -34.19 15.53
CA ARG A 364 13.07 -34.81 16.85
C ARG A 364 14.50 -34.78 17.38
N LYS A 365 15.46 -35.14 16.51
CA LYS A 365 16.90 -35.09 16.82
C LYS A 365 17.40 -33.69 17.20
N LEU A 366 16.82 -32.60 16.67
CA LEU A 366 17.20 -31.24 17.08
C LEU A 366 16.94 -31.00 18.57
N SER A 367 15.78 -31.45 19.07
CA SER A 367 15.42 -31.30 20.49
C SER A 367 16.27 -32.18 21.40
N GLU A 368 16.58 -33.40 20.97
CA GLU A 368 17.41 -34.36 21.71
C GLU A 368 18.86 -33.85 21.78
N SER A 369 19.42 -33.43 20.64
CA SER A 369 20.78 -32.89 20.57
C SER A 369 20.92 -31.61 21.41
N ALA A 370 19.92 -30.73 21.41
CA ALA A 370 19.94 -29.52 22.24
C ALA A 370 19.91 -29.85 23.74
N ALA A 371 19.13 -30.85 24.15
CA ALA A 371 19.10 -31.29 25.54
C ALA A 371 20.45 -31.87 25.99
N ASP A 372 21.07 -32.71 25.15
CA ASP A 372 22.36 -33.33 25.41
C ASP A 372 23.51 -32.31 25.44
N GLU A 373 23.54 -31.40 24.45
CA GLU A 373 24.56 -30.34 24.34
C GLU A 373 24.54 -29.40 25.54
N LEU A 374 23.35 -28.98 25.97
CA LEU A 374 23.16 -28.06 27.10
C LEU A 374 23.21 -28.76 28.47
N LYS A 375 23.32 -30.10 28.50
CA LYS A 375 23.34 -30.94 29.72
C LYS A 375 22.16 -30.64 30.67
N ILE A 376 20.98 -30.38 30.12
CA ILE A 376 19.77 -30.06 30.92
C ILE A 376 19.21 -31.34 31.56
N PRO A 377 18.85 -31.35 32.86
CA PRO A 377 18.27 -32.52 33.52
C PRO A 377 17.00 -33.02 32.82
N ARG A 378 16.86 -34.34 32.68
CA ARG A 378 15.71 -34.98 32.00
C ARG A 378 14.35 -34.53 32.50
N VAL A 379 14.22 -34.30 33.81
CA VAL A 379 12.96 -33.83 34.43
C VAL A 379 12.54 -32.47 33.86
N GLN A 380 13.49 -31.54 33.70
CA GLN A 380 13.22 -30.21 33.15
C GLN A 380 12.90 -30.27 31.65
N VAL A 381 13.60 -31.13 30.90
CA VAL A 381 13.30 -31.37 29.47
C VAL A 381 11.86 -31.85 29.29
N GLU A 382 11.42 -32.81 30.11
CA GLU A 382 10.04 -33.34 30.03
C GLU A 382 8.99 -32.32 30.47
N GLN A 383 9.27 -31.48 31.47
CA GLN A 383 8.38 -30.37 31.84
C GLN A 383 8.19 -29.37 30.69
N ILE A 384 9.27 -28.99 30.00
CA ILE A 384 9.21 -28.10 28.83
C ILE A 384 8.43 -28.78 27.69
N ARG A 385 8.70 -30.06 27.42
CA ARG A 385 7.96 -30.85 26.41
C ARG A 385 6.46 -30.84 26.69
N GLN A 386 6.03 -31.21 27.89
CA GLN A 386 4.60 -31.25 28.26
C GLN A 386 3.90 -29.91 27.99
N ARG A 387 4.55 -28.79 28.33
CA ARG A 387 3.98 -27.45 28.12
C ARG A 387 3.88 -27.07 26.65
N VAL A 388 4.90 -27.40 25.85
CA VAL A 388 4.84 -27.19 24.39
C VAL A 388 3.74 -28.03 23.75
N TYR A 389 3.66 -29.31 24.07
CA TYR A 389 2.64 -30.19 23.48
C TYR A 389 1.22 -29.82 23.93
N ALA A 390 1.04 -29.36 25.16
CA ALA A 390 -0.23 -28.78 25.62
C ALA A 390 -0.59 -27.53 24.79
N TYR A 391 0.34 -26.59 24.62
CA TYR A 391 0.13 -25.41 23.79
C TYR A 391 -0.24 -25.77 22.35
N VAL A 392 0.55 -26.61 21.69
CA VAL A 392 0.33 -26.99 20.27
C VAL A 392 -0.96 -27.80 20.10
N GLY A 393 -1.32 -28.64 21.08
CA GLY A 393 -2.58 -29.39 21.06
C GLY A 393 -3.83 -28.51 21.05
N HIS A 394 -3.73 -27.26 21.52
CA HIS A 394 -4.81 -26.27 21.46
C HIS A 394 -4.79 -25.40 20.18
N GLN A 395 -3.80 -25.56 19.30
CA GLN A 395 -3.65 -24.75 18.08
C GLN A 395 -3.99 -25.58 16.83
N ALA A 396 -5.15 -25.31 16.21
CA ALA A 396 -5.62 -26.06 15.04
C ALA A 396 -4.68 -25.93 13.82
N ASP A 397 -4.00 -24.79 13.67
CA ASP A 397 -3.15 -24.48 12.52
C ASP A 397 -1.75 -25.09 12.61
N LEU A 398 -1.42 -25.72 13.73
CA LEU A 398 -0.09 -26.28 13.99
C LEU A 398 -0.09 -27.80 13.95
N ASP A 399 1.02 -28.35 13.48
CA ASP A 399 1.28 -29.78 13.54
C ASP A 399 2.21 -30.11 14.69
N ALA A 400 1.71 -30.87 15.68
CA ALA A 400 2.48 -31.22 16.87
C ALA A 400 3.77 -31.98 16.53
N GLU A 401 3.72 -32.92 15.59
CA GLU A 401 4.90 -33.70 15.20
C GLU A 401 5.93 -32.86 14.43
N THR A 402 5.47 -31.87 13.67
CA THR A 402 6.35 -30.99 12.89
C THR A 402 6.95 -29.86 13.73
N ILE A 403 6.16 -29.18 14.58
CA ILE A 403 6.60 -27.92 15.19
C ILE A 403 7.07 -28.07 16.64
N ALA A 404 6.46 -28.98 17.42
CA ALA A 404 6.69 -29.05 18.86
C ALA A 404 8.15 -29.35 19.22
N PRO A 405 8.87 -30.29 18.57
CA PRO A 405 10.26 -30.55 18.95
C PRO A 405 11.19 -29.35 18.67
N ALA A 406 10.93 -28.58 17.63
CA ALA A 406 11.67 -27.35 17.34
C ALA A 406 11.39 -26.25 18.37
N MET A 407 10.14 -26.11 18.83
CA MET A 407 9.80 -25.23 19.94
C MET A 407 10.51 -25.64 21.23
N VAL A 408 10.53 -26.95 21.54
CA VAL A 408 11.27 -27.49 22.70
C VAL A 408 12.75 -27.12 22.62
N ALA A 409 13.40 -27.31 21.48
CA ALA A 409 14.81 -26.93 21.31
C ALA A 409 15.05 -25.45 21.63
N ILE A 410 14.20 -24.54 21.13
CA ILE A 410 14.30 -23.10 21.43
C ILE A 410 14.14 -22.83 22.94
N LEU A 411 13.15 -23.44 23.58
CA LEU A 411 12.87 -23.25 25.00
C LEU A 411 14.00 -23.79 25.90
N LEU A 412 14.63 -24.90 25.51
CA LEU A 412 15.81 -25.44 26.20
C LEU A 412 16.97 -24.44 26.21
N HIS A 413 17.29 -23.84 25.05
CA HIS A 413 18.32 -22.79 24.98
C HIS A 413 17.95 -21.54 25.81
N ARG A 414 16.67 -21.15 25.83
CA ARG A 414 16.20 -20.02 26.66
C ARG A 414 16.31 -20.32 28.15
N GLN A 415 15.96 -21.53 28.57
CA GLN A 415 16.08 -21.96 29.96
C GLN A 415 17.54 -21.95 30.40
N PHE A 416 18.44 -22.56 29.62
CA PHE A 416 19.87 -22.61 29.90
C PHE A 416 20.47 -21.21 30.13
N ASN A 417 20.13 -20.24 29.28
CA ASN A 417 20.64 -18.87 29.40
C ASN A 417 20.06 -18.09 30.59
N ARG A 418 18.96 -18.57 31.20
CA ARG A 418 18.32 -17.93 32.36
C ARG A 418 18.69 -18.58 33.69
N THR A 419 19.20 -19.81 33.67
CA THR A 419 19.70 -20.48 34.88
C THR A 419 21.06 -19.89 35.25
N PRO A 420 21.25 -19.35 36.47
CA PRO A 420 22.55 -18.86 36.92
C PRO A 420 23.57 -20.00 36.87
N GLN A 421 24.67 -19.83 36.13
CA GLN A 421 25.78 -20.76 36.24
C GLN A 421 26.44 -20.56 37.60
N GLN A 422 26.42 -21.58 38.46
CA GLN A 422 27.11 -21.53 39.74
C GLN A 422 28.61 -21.28 39.49
N PRO A 423 29.24 -20.29 40.15
CA PRO A 423 30.69 -20.21 40.18
C PRO A 423 31.24 -21.46 40.88
N LEU A 424 32.33 -22.00 40.33
CA LEU A 424 32.93 -23.30 40.68
C LEU A 424 33.47 -23.39 42.15
N PHE A 425 33.28 -22.36 42.98
CA PHE A 425 33.95 -22.19 44.27
C PHE A 425 33.09 -21.67 45.43
N ASP A 426 31.77 -21.86 45.44
CA ASP A 426 30.95 -21.63 46.65
C ASP A 426 30.20 -22.91 47.06
N ALA A 427 30.94 -23.83 47.65
CA ALA A 427 30.39 -24.97 48.38
C ALA A 427 30.03 -24.52 49.80
N GLY A 428 28.95 -23.74 49.97
CA GLY A 428 28.59 -23.29 51.31
C GLY A 428 27.55 -22.20 51.43
N SER A 429 26.44 -22.24 50.70
CA SER A 429 25.22 -21.57 51.16
C SER A 429 24.00 -22.22 50.52
N ASP A 430 23.04 -22.61 51.36
CA ASP A 430 21.65 -22.83 50.99
C ASP A 430 21.09 -21.54 50.37
N ALA A 431 21.38 -21.32 49.08
CA ALA A 431 20.69 -20.34 48.27
C ALA A 431 19.35 -20.96 47.91
N SER A 432 18.33 -20.59 48.68
CA SER A 432 16.91 -20.76 48.35
C SER A 432 16.71 -20.71 46.84
N LEU A 433 16.15 -21.79 46.30
CA LEU A 433 15.62 -21.93 44.94
C LEU A 433 15.23 -20.56 44.39
N ALA A 434 16.10 -19.97 43.55
CA ALA A 434 15.76 -18.77 42.82
C ALA A 434 14.48 -19.09 42.06
N GLU A 435 13.40 -18.34 42.35
CA GLU A 435 12.06 -18.53 41.80
C GLU A 435 12.16 -19.00 40.34
N ASP A 436 11.63 -20.20 40.06
CA ASP A 436 11.62 -20.81 38.75
C ASP A 436 11.01 -19.81 37.73
N VAL A 437 11.85 -19.11 36.97
CA VAL A 437 11.39 -18.29 35.85
C VAL A 437 11.09 -19.23 34.69
N VAL A 438 9.88 -19.79 34.77
CA VAL A 438 9.30 -20.75 33.84
C VAL A 438 9.19 -20.13 32.43
N VAL A 439 10.01 -20.58 31.46
CA VAL A 439 9.91 -20.13 30.05
C VAL A 439 8.72 -20.80 29.38
N ASP A 440 7.76 -20.04 28.85
CA ASP A 440 6.53 -20.61 28.26
C ASP A 440 6.55 -20.79 26.74
N ALA A 441 5.72 -21.73 26.29
CA ALA A 441 5.41 -21.90 24.89
C ALA A 441 4.34 -20.87 24.50
N ASP A 442 4.66 -20.07 23.49
CA ASP A 442 3.76 -19.07 22.98
C ASP A 442 3.76 -19.06 21.45
N ILE A 443 2.93 -18.18 20.92
CA ILE A 443 2.73 -18.04 19.49
C ILE A 443 4.01 -17.58 18.78
N ASP A 444 4.88 -16.82 19.44
CA ASP A 444 6.12 -16.30 18.88
C ASP A 444 7.22 -17.36 18.87
N VAL A 445 7.27 -18.24 19.87
CA VAL A 445 8.13 -19.43 19.87
C VAL A 445 7.76 -20.35 18.71
N ALA A 446 6.46 -20.55 18.45
CA ALA A 446 5.99 -21.34 17.30
C ALA A 446 6.45 -20.71 15.97
N ALA A 447 6.28 -19.40 15.80
CA ALA A 447 6.75 -18.71 14.60
C ALA A 447 8.29 -18.77 14.44
N GLY A 448 9.04 -18.64 15.54
CA GLY A 448 10.49 -18.80 15.54
C GLY A 448 10.92 -20.20 15.13
N ALA A 449 10.22 -21.22 15.63
CA ALA A 449 10.43 -22.61 15.23
C ALA A 449 10.20 -22.82 13.72
N GLN A 450 9.14 -22.24 13.13
CA GLN A 450 8.91 -22.31 11.68
C GLN A 450 10.08 -21.74 10.87
N VAL A 451 10.62 -20.59 11.26
CA VAL A 451 11.78 -19.97 10.59
C VAL A 451 13.01 -20.88 10.71
N HIS A 452 13.29 -21.40 11.91
CA HIS A 452 14.40 -22.34 12.12
C HIS A 452 14.26 -23.60 11.27
N LEU A 453 13.06 -24.19 11.22
CA LEU A 453 12.77 -25.40 10.46
C LEU A 453 12.90 -25.18 8.95
N TRP A 454 12.52 -24.01 8.44
CA TRP A 454 12.76 -23.67 7.04
C TRP A 454 14.24 -23.63 6.71
N HIS A 455 15.04 -22.88 7.48
CA HIS A 455 16.46 -22.71 7.18
C HIS A 455 17.29 -23.98 7.42
N LYS A 456 16.92 -24.81 8.39
CA LYS A 456 17.63 -26.07 8.71
C LYS A 456 17.16 -27.25 7.86
N LEU A 457 15.85 -27.38 7.64
CA LEU A 457 15.23 -28.62 7.12
C LEU A 457 14.24 -28.38 5.98
N ARG A 458 14.11 -27.14 5.49
CA ARG A 458 13.20 -26.74 4.39
C ARG A 458 11.74 -27.13 4.63
N VAL A 459 11.29 -27.06 5.88
CA VAL A 459 9.87 -27.19 6.21
C VAL A 459 9.16 -25.88 5.86
N PRO A 460 8.16 -25.89 4.96
CA PRO A 460 7.50 -24.67 4.50
C PRO A 460 6.56 -24.10 5.57
N TYR A 461 6.35 -22.79 5.56
CA TYR A 461 5.49 -22.11 6.54
C TYR A 461 4.69 -20.94 5.96
N LEU A 462 4.80 -20.68 4.65
CA LEU A 462 4.05 -19.60 3.99
C LEU A 462 2.77 -20.18 3.40
N GLY A 463 1.79 -20.41 4.28
CA GLY A 463 0.49 -20.99 3.93
C GLY A 463 -0.68 -20.13 4.39
N GLY A 464 -1.79 -20.23 3.66
CA GLY A 464 -3.05 -19.60 3.98
C GLY A 464 -3.20 -18.16 3.46
N LEU A 465 -4.46 -17.73 3.38
CA LEU A 465 -4.85 -16.41 2.87
C LEU A 465 -4.33 -15.26 3.74
N ASP A 466 -4.34 -15.42 5.06
CA ASP A 466 -3.85 -14.39 5.99
C ASP A 466 -2.36 -14.11 5.80
N THR A 467 -1.55 -15.16 5.61
CA THR A 467 -0.11 -15.01 5.31
C THR A 467 0.08 -14.35 3.96
N LEU A 468 -0.67 -14.77 2.94
CA LEU A 468 -0.63 -14.17 1.61
C LEU A 468 -0.98 -12.66 1.65
N ALA A 469 -2.03 -12.30 2.38
CA ALA A 469 -2.44 -10.92 2.57
C ALA A 469 -1.38 -10.10 3.34
N ASP A 470 -0.79 -10.65 4.39
CA ASP A 470 0.30 -9.99 5.12
C ASP A 470 1.52 -9.72 4.22
N LEU A 471 1.85 -10.64 3.32
CA LEU A 471 2.92 -10.47 2.33
C LEU A 471 2.58 -9.40 1.27
N GLY A 472 1.31 -9.07 1.09
CA GLY A 472 0.89 -7.93 0.27
C GLY A 472 1.36 -6.59 0.82
N THR A 473 1.71 -6.48 2.11
CA THR A 473 2.17 -5.22 2.75
C THR A 473 1.25 -4.04 2.46
N GLU A 474 -0.06 -4.27 2.64
CA GLU A 474 -1.12 -3.29 2.36
C GLU A 474 -1.15 -2.79 0.89
N ASN A 475 -0.47 -3.47 -0.03
CA ASN A 475 -0.45 -3.17 -1.46
C ASN A 475 -1.29 -4.20 -2.23
N ALA A 476 -2.39 -3.74 -2.83
CA ALA A 476 -3.33 -4.60 -3.54
C ALA A 476 -2.71 -5.27 -4.77
N GLU A 477 -1.87 -4.57 -5.54
CA GLU A 477 -1.19 -5.14 -6.70
C GLU A 477 -0.19 -6.23 -6.29
N THR A 478 0.61 -6.00 -5.24
CA THR A 478 1.53 -7.03 -4.71
C THR A 478 0.75 -8.26 -4.24
N PHE A 479 -0.37 -8.07 -3.54
CA PHE A 479 -1.24 -9.17 -3.14
C PHE A 479 -1.76 -9.95 -4.36
N LEU A 480 -2.29 -9.25 -5.37
CA LEU A 480 -2.81 -9.87 -6.60
C LEU A 480 -1.72 -10.63 -7.37
N GLU A 481 -0.49 -10.10 -7.43
CA GLU A 481 0.62 -10.76 -8.10
C GLU A 481 1.05 -12.06 -7.40
N LEU A 482 1.05 -12.08 -6.06
CA LEU A 482 1.32 -13.31 -5.31
C LEU A 482 0.15 -14.30 -5.39
N ALA A 483 -1.09 -13.80 -5.30
CA ALA A 483 -2.29 -14.63 -5.39
C ALA A 483 -2.44 -15.28 -6.77
N TRP A 484 -2.07 -14.56 -7.84
CA TRP A 484 -2.07 -15.07 -9.21
C TRP A 484 -1.33 -16.41 -9.34
N GLU A 485 -0.14 -16.52 -8.74
CA GLU A 485 0.67 -17.74 -8.84
C GLU A 485 -0.02 -18.94 -8.16
N LEU A 486 -0.73 -18.69 -7.05
CA LEU A 486 -1.53 -19.73 -6.38
C LEU A 486 -2.77 -20.10 -7.20
N VAL A 487 -3.47 -19.11 -7.75
CA VAL A 487 -4.64 -19.34 -8.61
C VAL A 487 -4.26 -20.15 -9.84
N ARG A 488 -3.11 -19.86 -10.46
CA ARG A 488 -2.61 -20.64 -11.60
C ARG A 488 -2.36 -22.11 -11.23
N LEU A 489 -1.82 -22.38 -10.04
CA LEU A 489 -1.64 -23.75 -9.54
C LEU A 489 -2.98 -24.43 -9.27
N LEU A 490 -3.95 -23.72 -8.68
CA LEU A 490 -5.32 -24.23 -8.49
C LEU A 490 -5.97 -24.60 -9.82
N GLN A 491 -5.92 -23.72 -10.82
CA GLN A 491 -6.43 -24.00 -12.17
C GLN A 491 -5.75 -25.23 -12.80
N THR A 492 -4.43 -25.36 -12.64
CA THR A 492 -3.68 -26.50 -13.17
C THR A 492 -4.11 -27.81 -12.49
N GLN A 493 -4.28 -27.79 -11.16
CA GLN A 493 -4.77 -28.96 -10.43
C GLN A 493 -6.20 -29.32 -10.81
N GLU A 494 -7.08 -28.34 -10.95
CA GLU A 494 -8.47 -28.53 -11.35
C GLU A 494 -8.55 -29.26 -12.70
N ILE A 495 -7.79 -28.77 -13.70
CA ILE A 495 -7.73 -29.38 -15.03
C ILE A 495 -7.17 -30.81 -14.97
N THR A 496 -6.22 -31.07 -14.07
CA THR A 496 -5.50 -32.36 -14.01
C THR A 496 -6.24 -33.41 -13.16
N ARG A 497 -6.95 -32.99 -12.12
CA ARG A 497 -7.53 -33.88 -11.09
C ARG A 497 -9.06 -33.97 -11.12
N GLY A 498 -9.74 -33.08 -11.86
CA GLY A 498 -11.21 -33.06 -11.92
C GLY A 498 -11.85 -32.87 -10.54
N ASP A 499 -12.95 -33.59 -10.26
CA ASP A 499 -13.81 -33.47 -9.06
C ASP A 499 -13.16 -33.79 -7.69
N GLN A 500 -11.84 -34.07 -7.63
CA GLN A 500 -11.17 -34.24 -6.34
C GLN A 500 -10.96 -32.88 -5.66
N SER A 501 -11.01 -32.81 -4.33
CA SER A 501 -10.87 -31.54 -3.60
C SER A 501 -9.57 -30.81 -3.97
N THR A 502 -9.68 -29.78 -4.82
CA THR A 502 -8.57 -28.95 -5.25
C THR A 502 -8.13 -28.07 -4.09
N SER A 503 -7.00 -28.44 -3.49
CA SER A 503 -6.39 -27.71 -2.37
C SER A 503 -4.88 -27.66 -2.58
N LEU A 504 -4.29 -26.51 -2.25
CA LEU A 504 -2.84 -26.36 -2.28
C LEU A 504 -2.27 -26.66 -0.91
N ASP A 505 -1.34 -27.61 -0.85
CA ASP A 505 -0.56 -27.81 0.37
C ASP A 505 0.37 -26.62 0.66
N VAL A 506 0.87 -26.51 1.89
CA VAL A 506 1.72 -25.38 2.30
C VAL A 506 3.03 -25.35 1.52
N LYS A 507 3.52 -26.49 1.02
CA LYS A 507 4.76 -26.56 0.25
C LYS A 507 4.59 -25.89 -1.12
N GLN A 508 3.54 -26.26 -1.84
CA GLN A 508 3.17 -25.67 -3.13
C GLN A 508 2.97 -24.16 -3.00
N GLN A 509 2.25 -23.73 -1.96
CA GLN A 509 2.05 -22.30 -1.68
C GLN A 509 3.39 -21.60 -1.41
N HIS A 510 4.21 -22.15 -0.51
CA HIS A 510 5.48 -21.55 -0.11
C HIS A 510 6.44 -21.41 -1.28
N ASP A 511 6.59 -22.46 -2.09
CA ASP A 511 7.49 -22.45 -3.26
C ASP A 511 7.03 -21.43 -4.31
N ALA A 512 5.71 -21.36 -4.58
CA ALA A 512 5.14 -20.41 -5.53
C ALA A 512 5.32 -18.96 -5.07
N ILE A 513 4.96 -18.68 -3.81
CA ILE A 513 5.09 -17.34 -3.20
C ILE A 513 6.56 -16.89 -3.20
N ARG A 514 7.50 -17.77 -2.82
CA ARG A 514 8.94 -17.46 -2.82
C ARG A 514 9.44 -17.12 -4.22
N LYS A 515 9.09 -17.93 -5.21
CA LYS A 515 9.50 -17.72 -6.60
C LYS A 515 8.95 -16.41 -7.17
N ALA A 516 7.68 -16.11 -6.90
CA ALA A 516 7.06 -14.85 -7.28
C ALA A 516 7.75 -13.65 -6.62
N SER A 517 8.01 -13.77 -5.32
CA SER A 517 8.67 -12.74 -4.52
C SER A 517 10.12 -12.49 -4.97
N GLU A 518 10.86 -13.54 -5.31
CA GLU A 518 12.20 -13.44 -5.90
C GLU A 518 12.16 -12.64 -7.20
N LYS A 519 11.20 -12.97 -8.07
CA LYS A 519 11.02 -12.27 -9.35
C LYS A 519 10.77 -10.78 -9.12
N ILE A 520 9.83 -10.43 -8.25
CA ILE A 520 9.52 -9.02 -7.90
C ILE A 520 10.77 -8.27 -7.47
N VAL A 521 11.54 -8.81 -6.51
CA VAL A 521 12.73 -8.14 -5.96
C VAL A 521 13.87 -8.03 -6.98
N ARG A 522 14.09 -9.08 -7.79
CA ARG A 522 15.14 -9.08 -8.83
C ARG A 522 14.82 -8.14 -9.98
N GLU A 523 13.55 -8.01 -10.35
CA GLU A 523 13.08 -7.18 -11.47
C GLU A 523 12.85 -5.70 -11.08
N TRP A 524 13.15 -5.29 -9.84
CA TRP A 524 13.11 -3.88 -9.44
C TRP A 524 13.88 -3.00 -10.42
N SER A 525 13.13 -2.08 -11.03
CA SER A 525 13.57 -1.15 -12.05
C SER A 525 13.03 0.23 -11.71
N PHE A 526 13.76 0.94 -10.86
CA PHE A 526 13.45 2.31 -10.42
C PHE A 526 14.75 3.03 -10.02
N PRO A 527 14.74 4.37 -9.87
CA PRO A 527 15.93 5.11 -9.47
C PRO A 527 16.52 4.59 -8.16
N HIS A 528 17.85 4.47 -8.06
CA HIS A 528 18.54 3.93 -6.89
C HIS A 528 18.21 2.46 -6.53
N ALA A 529 17.54 1.68 -7.41
CA ALA A 529 17.20 0.27 -7.13
C ALA A 529 18.40 -0.61 -6.74
N ILE A 530 19.60 -0.35 -7.31
CA ILE A 530 20.83 -1.07 -6.94
C ILE A 530 21.18 -0.80 -5.46
N SER A 531 21.18 0.47 -5.05
CA SER A 531 21.45 0.88 -3.67
C SER A 531 20.39 0.35 -2.70
N VAL A 532 19.11 0.38 -3.09
CA VAL A 532 18.00 -0.18 -2.31
C VAL A 532 18.17 -1.68 -2.13
N ARG A 533 18.49 -2.43 -3.19
CA ARG A 533 18.75 -3.87 -3.10
C ARG A 533 19.90 -4.17 -2.15
N LYS A 534 21.01 -3.44 -2.26
CA LYS A 534 22.18 -3.60 -1.40
C LYS A 534 21.82 -3.40 0.08
N LEU A 535 21.13 -2.31 0.39
CA LEU A 535 20.65 -2.01 1.74
C LEU A 535 19.72 -3.12 2.26
N VAL A 536 18.73 -3.53 1.45
CA VAL A 536 17.79 -4.61 1.81
C VAL A 536 18.52 -5.92 2.07
N THR A 537 19.48 -6.32 1.23
CA THR A 537 20.28 -7.55 1.42
C THR A 537 21.04 -7.51 2.74
N GLY A 538 21.63 -6.37 3.09
CA GLY A 538 22.30 -6.19 4.38
C GLY A 538 21.34 -6.33 5.57
N ILE A 539 20.17 -5.68 5.51
CA ILE A 539 19.12 -5.78 6.54
C ILE A 539 18.65 -7.24 6.69
N VAL A 540 18.46 -7.96 5.58
CA VAL A 540 18.08 -9.38 5.58
C VAL A 540 19.13 -10.22 6.32
N ALA A 541 20.41 -10.02 6.03
CA ALA A 541 21.49 -10.77 6.67
C ALA A 541 21.49 -10.58 8.19
N MET A 542 21.33 -9.34 8.67
CA MET A 542 21.22 -9.03 10.09
C MET A 542 19.98 -9.67 10.72
N CYS A 543 18.82 -9.58 10.06
CA CYS A 543 17.57 -10.18 10.53
C CYS A 543 17.69 -11.70 10.65
N LEU A 544 18.26 -12.38 9.65
CA LEU A 544 18.48 -13.82 9.66
C LEU A 544 19.45 -14.23 10.78
N ALA A 545 20.61 -13.57 10.86
CA ALA A 545 21.62 -13.85 11.87
C ALA A 545 21.05 -13.75 13.29
N ARG A 546 20.21 -12.73 13.55
CA ARG A 546 19.57 -12.55 14.85
C ARG A 546 18.43 -13.55 15.11
N SER A 547 17.62 -13.86 14.09
CA SER A 547 16.45 -14.75 14.23
C SER A 547 16.85 -16.22 14.40
N LEU A 548 17.93 -16.65 13.74
CA LEU A 548 18.42 -18.03 13.75
C LEU A 548 19.28 -18.38 14.97
N GLN A 549 19.48 -17.43 15.89
CA GLN A 549 20.12 -17.74 17.17
C GLN A 549 19.31 -18.82 17.91
N PRO A 550 19.95 -19.77 18.61
CA PRO A 550 19.26 -20.93 19.20
C PRO A 550 18.13 -20.57 20.17
N THR A 551 18.24 -19.42 20.86
CA THR A 551 17.20 -18.93 21.78
C THR A 551 16.01 -18.27 21.09
N ALA A 552 16.06 -18.04 19.77
CA ALA A 552 15.11 -17.20 19.03
C ALA A 552 14.79 -15.89 19.81
N PRO A 553 15.78 -15.00 19.99
CA PRO A 553 15.71 -13.88 20.95
C PRO A 553 14.62 -12.85 20.62
N LEU A 554 14.13 -12.85 19.38
CA LEU A 554 13.05 -11.98 18.90
C LEU A 554 11.75 -12.78 18.67
N GLY A 555 11.58 -13.91 19.36
CA GLY A 555 10.40 -14.75 19.23
C GLY A 555 10.24 -15.27 17.81
N GLY A 556 9.23 -14.75 17.10
CA GLY A 556 8.92 -15.09 15.71
C GLY A 556 10.02 -14.75 14.70
N GLY A 557 11.04 -13.97 15.10
CA GLY A 557 12.13 -13.50 14.25
C GLY A 557 12.04 -12.00 13.96
N ALA A 558 13.03 -11.48 13.25
CA ALA A 558 13.04 -10.10 12.74
C ALA A 558 12.80 -10.08 11.23
N ASN A 559 12.10 -9.04 10.80
CA ASN A 559 12.01 -8.61 9.40
C ASN A 559 12.28 -7.09 9.27
N ALA A 560 12.87 -6.50 10.30
CA ALA A 560 13.07 -5.08 10.41
C ALA A 560 14.35 -4.73 11.17
N ILE A 561 14.85 -3.53 10.92
CA ILE A 561 15.88 -2.87 11.75
C ILE A 561 15.27 -1.66 12.45
N GLY A 562 15.84 -1.27 13.59
CA GLY A 562 15.41 -0.10 14.33
C GLY A 562 16.58 0.82 14.64
N ILE A 563 16.39 2.11 14.37
CA ILE A 563 17.36 3.17 14.63
C ILE A 563 16.74 4.11 15.65
N GLU A 564 17.50 4.52 16.66
CA GLU A 564 17.02 5.46 17.66
C GLU A 564 16.71 6.82 17.02
N ARG A 565 15.63 7.50 17.46
CA ARG A 565 15.14 8.74 16.83
C ARG A 565 16.23 9.80 16.63
N GLY A 566 17.08 10.01 17.64
CA GLY A 566 18.18 10.98 17.55
C GLY A 566 19.25 10.62 16.51
N ASP A 567 19.48 9.33 16.28
CA ASP A 567 20.39 8.85 15.24
C ASP A 567 19.73 8.88 13.85
N PHE A 568 18.42 8.61 13.76
CA PHE A 568 17.70 8.67 12.49
C PHE A 568 17.69 10.08 11.90
N ALA A 569 17.65 11.13 12.72
CA ALA A 569 17.72 12.51 12.26
C ALA A 569 19.00 12.84 11.47
N LYS A 570 20.12 12.16 11.77
CA LYS A 570 21.42 12.35 11.10
C LYS A 570 21.43 11.88 9.64
N ILE A 571 20.43 11.09 9.24
CA ILE A 571 20.28 10.62 7.85
C ILE A 571 20.15 11.79 6.88
N MET A 572 19.54 12.90 7.31
CA MET A 572 19.35 14.08 6.47
C MET A 572 20.66 14.69 5.98
N ASP A 573 21.77 14.45 6.68
CA ASP A 573 23.11 14.93 6.33
C ASP A 573 23.83 13.99 5.33
N HIS A 574 23.19 12.89 4.91
CA HIS A 574 23.78 11.88 4.02
C HIS A 574 22.96 11.70 2.73
N PRO A 575 23.18 12.53 1.69
CA PRO A 575 22.30 12.62 0.51
C PRO A 575 22.03 11.29 -0.21
N LYS A 576 23.06 10.44 -0.34
CA LYS A 576 22.93 9.11 -0.98
C LYS A 576 21.99 8.19 -0.20
N LEU A 577 22.03 8.25 1.12
CA LEU A 577 21.18 7.43 1.99
C LEU A 577 19.75 7.98 1.99
N VAL A 578 19.58 9.29 2.01
CA VAL A 578 18.28 9.97 1.87
C VAL A 578 17.56 9.51 0.61
N GLU A 579 18.19 9.58 -0.56
CA GLU A 579 17.56 9.14 -1.82
C GLU A 579 17.31 7.63 -1.83
N THR A 580 18.25 6.82 -1.33
CA THR A 580 18.05 5.36 -1.24
C THR A 580 16.84 5.01 -0.38
N LEU A 581 16.68 5.65 0.78
CA LEU A 581 15.53 5.43 1.65
C LEU A 581 14.24 5.97 1.04
N ARG A 582 14.27 7.14 0.42
CA ARG A 582 13.11 7.75 -0.25
C ARG A 582 12.57 6.84 -1.34
N PHE A 583 13.44 6.35 -2.23
CA PHE A 583 13.04 5.42 -3.29
C PHE A 583 12.67 4.03 -2.73
N GLY A 584 13.36 3.55 -1.70
CA GLY A 584 13.01 2.29 -1.03
C GLY A 584 11.61 2.30 -0.42
N VAL A 585 11.22 3.40 0.25
CA VAL A 585 9.84 3.61 0.74
C VAL A 585 8.88 3.84 -0.43
N GLY A 586 9.27 4.67 -1.39
CA GLY A 586 8.46 5.06 -2.54
C GLY A 586 8.00 3.88 -3.41
N TYR A 587 8.83 2.84 -3.50
CA TYR A 587 8.57 1.62 -4.26
C TYR A 587 8.26 0.39 -3.38
N ASN A 588 7.94 0.59 -2.10
CA ASN A 588 7.55 -0.48 -1.18
C ASN A 588 8.59 -1.61 -1.03
N ALA A 589 9.89 -1.27 -1.04
CA ALA A 589 10.94 -2.20 -0.64
C ALA A 589 10.95 -2.42 0.88
N PHE A 590 10.61 -1.37 1.63
CA PHE A 590 10.40 -1.37 3.07
C PHE A 590 9.49 -0.19 3.46
N THR A 591 8.92 -0.27 4.66
CA THR A 591 8.10 0.80 5.26
C THR A 591 8.81 1.40 6.47
N LEU A 592 8.69 2.71 6.64
CA LEU A 592 9.15 3.41 7.84
C LEU A 592 8.04 3.48 8.89
N ILE A 593 8.42 3.18 10.14
CA ILE A 593 7.52 3.24 11.29
C ILE A 593 8.17 4.12 12.35
N HIS A 594 7.60 5.29 12.59
CA HIS A 594 8.08 6.23 13.59
C HIS A 594 7.41 6.03 14.94
N GLY A 595 8.09 6.49 16.00
CA GLY A 595 7.48 6.61 17.33
C GLY A 595 7.39 5.30 18.11
N ARG A 596 8.03 4.22 17.66
CA ARG A 596 7.96 2.94 18.33
C ARG A 596 8.70 2.99 19.66
N LYS A 597 7.97 2.84 20.77
CA LYS A 597 8.52 2.85 22.13
C LYS A 597 8.97 1.46 22.53
N THR A 598 10.25 1.28 22.84
CA THR A 598 10.79 -0.02 23.30
C THR A 598 11.97 0.23 24.23
N LYS A 599 11.95 -0.38 25.42
CA LYS A 599 13.00 -0.26 26.46
C LYS A 599 13.36 1.20 26.80
N GLY A 600 12.34 2.05 26.97
CA GLY A 600 12.53 3.47 27.32
C GLY A 600 13.04 4.38 26.19
N LYS A 601 13.28 3.83 24.98
CA LYS A 601 13.73 4.57 23.81
C LYS A 601 12.64 4.66 22.74
N ILE A 602 12.75 5.68 21.89
CA ILE A 602 11.89 5.88 20.71
C ILE A 602 12.69 5.53 19.47
N TRP A 603 12.14 4.62 18.67
CA TRP A 603 12.77 4.05 17.50
C TRP A 603 12.02 4.42 16.23
N THR A 604 12.79 4.60 15.15
CA THR A 604 12.32 4.54 13.77
C THR A 604 12.67 3.18 13.20
N ILE A 605 11.67 2.42 12.76
CA ILE A 605 11.83 1.06 12.26
C ILE A 605 11.75 1.07 10.73
N LEU A 606 12.70 0.42 10.07
CA LEU A 606 12.58 0.04 8.66
C LEU A 606 12.13 -1.42 8.61
N GLU A 607 10.86 -1.63 8.29
CA GLU A 607 10.26 -2.97 8.14
C GLU A 607 10.29 -3.39 6.67
N LEU A 608 10.91 -4.52 6.36
CA LEU A 608 11.00 -5.05 5.00
C LEU A 608 9.62 -5.42 4.46
N SER A 609 9.42 -5.24 3.15
CA SER A 609 8.16 -5.63 2.52
C SER A 609 8.02 -7.14 2.38
N GLY A 610 6.78 -7.60 2.22
CA GLY A 610 6.43 -9.01 2.12
C GLY A 610 7.18 -9.77 1.03
N PRO A 611 7.35 -9.26 -0.20
CA PRO A 611 8.19 -9.93 -1.21
C PRO A 611 9.62 -10.15 -0.73
N VAL A 612 10.24 -9.15 -0.07
CA VAL A 612 11.58 -9.31 0.52
C VAL A 612 11.56 -10.39 1.61
N ILE A 613 10.56 -10.37 2.49
CA ILE A 613 10.40 -11.34 3.59
C ILE A 613 10.28 -12.76 3.05
N ALA A 614 9.35 -12.99 2.13
CA ALA A 614 9.07 -14.30 1.56
C ALA A 614 10.28 -14.85 0.81
N PHE A 615 10.86 -14.05 -0.09
CA PHE A 615 12.04 -14.43 -0.87
C PHE A 615 13.19 -14.90 0.02
N ASN A 616 13.46 -14.20 1.12
CA ASN A 616 14.60 -14.49 1.99
C ASN A 616 14.28 -15.50 3.12
N GLY A 617 13.03 -15.96 3.24
CA GLY A 617 12.63 -16.86 4.32
C GLY A 617 12.69 -16.20 5.69
N LEU A 618 12.31 -14.93 5.77
CA LEU A 618 12.10 -14.21 7.03
C LEU A 618 10.69 -14.46 7.56
N THR A 619 10.44 -14.02 8.79
CA THR A 619 9.12 -14.13 9.40
C THR A 619 8.12 -13.13 8.78
N PRO A 620 6.89 -13.56 8.43
CA PRO A 620 5.83 -12.65 8.02
C PRO A 620 5.21 -11.90 9.21
N ARG A 621 5.62 -12.24 10.43
CA ARG A 621 5.15 -11.56 11.63
C ARG A 621 5.79 -10.19 11.79
N ARG A 622 4.97 -9.23 12.20
CA ARG A 622 5.41 -7.88 12.52
C ARG A 622 5.82 -7.79 13.99
N GLY A 623 6.77 -6.91 14.28
CA GLY A 623 7.16 -6.54 15.65
C GLY A 623 8.61 -6.87 16.01
N GLY A 624 9.23 -7.90 15.45
CA GLY A 624 10.65 -8.16 15.70
C GLY A 624 11.55 -7.22 14.91
N PHE A 625 12.48 -6.52 15.58
CA PHE A 625 13.49 -5.71 14.89
C PHE A 625 14.89 -5.86 15.50
N VAL A 626 15.92 -5.64 14.68
CA VAL A 626 17.33 -5.59 15.09
C VAL A 626 17.73 -4.13 15.36
N PRO A 627 18.12 -3.76 16.59
CA PRO A 627 18.63 -2.42 16.88
C PRO A 627 19.96 -2.18 16.16
N ILE A 628 20.09 -1.05 15.48
CA ILE A 628 21.33 -0.63 14.80
C ILE A 628 21.59 0.85 15.04
N THR A 629 22.82 1.29 14.78
CA THR A 629 23.23 2.69 14.81
C THR A 629 23.15 3.33 13.42
N PHE A 630 23.30 4.66 13.36
CA PHE A 630 23.44 5.37 12.09
C PHE A 630 24.66 4.91 11.29
N ALA A 631 25.79 4.62 11.95
CA ALA A 631 27.01 4.16 11.30
C ALA A 631 26.79 2.80 10.62
N ASP A 632 26.15 1.85 11.31
CA ASP A 632 25.80 0.55 10.74
C ASP A 632 24.95 0.71 9.47
N LEU A 633 24.00 1.65 9.46
CA LEU A 633 23.15 1.90 8.30
C LEU A 633 23.93 2.42 7.09
N VAL A 634 24.91 3.30 7.32
CA VAL A 634 25.82 3.81 6.29
C VAL A 634 26.70 2.67 5.76
N ASP A 635 27.24 1.84 6.66
CA ASP A 635 28.08 0.69 6.28
C ASP A 635 27.32 -0.34 5.43
N LEU A 636 26.03 -0.57 5.68
CA LEU A 636 25.19 -1.44 4.83
C LEU A 636 25.06 -0.90 3.39
N LEU A 637 25.11 0.42 3.22
CA LEU A 637 25.00 1.07 1.92
C LEU A 637 26.36 1.17 1.20
N ASP A 638 27.44 1.39 1.94
CA ASP A 638 28.76 1.68 1.37
C ASP A 638 29.72 0.49 1.38
N GLY A 639 29.62 -0.44 2.34
CA GLY A 639 30.46 -1.63 2.44
C GLY A 639 30.32 -2.56 1.23
N GLU A 640 31.40 -3.19 0.78
CA GLU A 640 31.32 -4.14 -0.34
C GLU A 640 30.37 -5.31 0.00
N ALA A 641 29.47 -5.65 -0.92
CA ALA A 641 28.59 -6.79 -0.73
C ALA A 641 29.44 -8.08 -0.77
N THR A 642 29.69 -8.67 0.40
CA THR A 642 30.33 -10.00 0.53
C THR A 642 29.39 -11.12 0.15
#